data_AF-A0AAJ1EG07-F1
#
_entry.id   AF-A0AAJ1EG07-F1
#
_cell.length_a   1.000
_cell.length_b   1.000
_cell.length_c   1.000
_cell.angle_alpha   90.00
_cell.angle_beta   90.00
_cell.angle_gamma   90.00
#
_symmetry.space_group_name_H-M   'P 1'
#
loop_
_entity.id
_entity.type
_entity.pdbx_description
1 polymer ?
#
loop_
_entity_poly.entity_id
_entity_poly.type
_entity_poly.pdbx_seq_one_letter_code
_entity_poly.pdbx_strand_id
1 'polypeptide(L)'
;MSELGRFCCFNCPKPDQELKALTDPCPDCGYAYGFPLFDVPKMIGKFEVQRSLGRGFYGAAFVAKRQGAVRAQRVLKVAPKEMYSHFNKSFEDEVARHSEVAEGSEFIVSVEDLFEADVTFGDLTIPCHVAELQYLDGEPLQAYLNGSKSLSASEAAQIACDLFRMREEFEVRLKNHNDLHAANIVVQRLPKPSWRRGDAIEPAIRAVAIDLGSVAEDRRSGGGYIGDLHWIADHITNMAFQLLDGGENTADLEKRIALKLLSIAQSLTGAIENQRPPSAEDVVRLISEEYHQVAQPWRPWRNNLVLRRFEESFNAQTMDAWYVPELLVDPDGNWIKRVSAPGPLVMTGMRGCGKTMLLQSVQFHARATLRVQETDAHALKRISADGYVGLFVSAQRLIPVGSGAQEPSAAMLNARLLVAYAAAAARAIAHLSDLDGASIAPDAPSLIAKAVADVISPAMPVAEPATVEQLERYLIDLLVRMSRSDSLFELATTPATAFPHLAEAVRKSSPIWQDSQVLFLLDDVSTRYLDSRKIEELLSALIFQHPVCAFKLTSEAQTIFLTLKSPGQLHPASAGRDFQTFDLGAEVYETLKRPGGGKTFINDVLRARAKLYSGHPSAEPRDVLGDIDLESIARTIVSSQPTSTDRKRLYWGLSALTGVCVGDIGSVIQIYQQILARRGKALPVPPQIQNDAFQDFCARYLYHLDRRGSDLKAVAMSFAEASYQLLMQSGKDPASKRLRQYNSIYIRITSGDVEEQMKRLRDLVDAGVFVFTGAAPRTKTRDSNPTQQFQLTYRKIYGLVNFIGLSERDRFELSGDGLQEWLGHPTQGRELLVKNLEKQEFDEEPGVAVEETAEAKPRKFERSQPVQLMLLEHGAPTTTSSRAPTFGKSPIAIPTVSRLTGSDLLAHVDTLVVGLGFEERTAVSFERFLERTRPSKVLAVRYENQGYADRMLEHARARGIAVEETSYAAVKAGELSSVVGESAIDITGLAKPALFNVVRHAVRSGSRSTLAYTAASVYSPRESDLTAVLEAHASYNRHDTLAALKHVLTGEQGPYTSQSLLTTETDGTRSRGLCAFASAKHERILRLIEQREYDVVEIMVDQADTARAKVAEMAATVALEECRAGEIVAADVVDLEAVLRILWSRHQQWYVKGGLNFELGLTGNKIQATAAAIVSALLPVNEVWYLEPAKFDVNGFTQGTGDSYYYNLPGSANAIRRG
;
A
#
# COMPACT_ATOMS: atom_id res chain seq x y z
N MET A 1 25.93 23.21 33.96
CA MET A 1 27.39 23.10 33.93
C MET A 1 27.90 24.39 33.31
N SER A 2 28.85 25.10 33.93
CA SER A 2 29.44 26.30 33.32
C SER A 2 30.12 25.87 32.02
N GLU A 3 29.67 26.36 30.87
CA GLU A 3 30.28 26.03 29.58
C GLU A 3 31.77 26.41 29.62
N LEU A 4 32.63 25.41 29.48
CA LEU A 4 34.06 25.60 29.29
C LEU A 4 34.27 25.97 27.82
N GLY A 5 34.80 27.17 27.57
CA GLY A 5 35.05 27.68 26.23
C GLY A 5 36.43 28.29 26.10
N ARG A 6 36.87 28.54 24.88
CA ARG A 6 38.09 29.32 24.64
C ARG A 6 37.71 30.79 24.70
N PHE A 7 38.09 31.45 25.79
CA PHE A 7 37.82 32.87 25.99
C PHE A 7 39.13 33.65 26.18
N CYS A 8 39.22 34.78 25.48
CA CYS A 8 40.23 35.79 25.75
C CYS A 8 39.66 36.80 26.76
N CYS A 9 40.50 37.37 27.63
CA CYS A 9 40.01 38.39 28.57
C CYS A 9 39.55 39.61 27.78
N PHE A 10 38.35 40.11 28.08
CA PHE A 10 37.75 41.24 27.38
C PHE A 10 38.42 42.58 27.75
N ASN A 11 39.13 42.65 28.88
CA ASN A 11 39.85 43.86 29.31
C ASN A 11 41.36 43.78 29.06
N CYS A 12 41.97 42.58 29.09
CA CYS A 12 43.42 42.39 28.93
C CYS A 12 43.70 41.24 27.95
N PRO A 13 43.56 41.46 26.63
CA PRO A 13 43.64 40.40 25.65
C PRO A 13 45.04 39.76 25.59
N LYS A 14 45.10 38.43 25.61
CA LYS A 14 46.32 37.61 25.47
C LYS A 14 46.06 36.39 24.56
N PRO A 15 47.09 35.87 23.86
CA PRO A 15 46.98 34.71 22.98
C PRO A 15 46.97 33.43 23.81
N ASP A 16 45.88 33.23 24.54
CA ASP A 16 45.65 32.07 25.39
C ASP A 16 44.39 31.34 24.91
N GLN A 17 44.56 30.08 24.50
CA GLN A 17 43.51 29.23 23.97
C GLN A 17 43.09 28.09 24.91
N GLU A 18 43.51 28.14 26.19
CA GLU A 18 43.05 27.19 27.19
C GLU A 18 41.53 27.30 27.43
N LEU A 19 40.90 26.19 27.80
CA LEU A 19 39.47 26.12 28.13
C LEU A 19 39.22 26.75 29.50
N LYS A 20 38.30 27.71 29.55
CA LYS A 20 37.97 28.50 30.75
C LYS A 20 36.46 28.58 30.92
N ALA A 21 35.97 28.68 32.14
CA ALA A 21 34.58 29.01 32.42
C ALA A 21 34.39 30.53 32.35
N LEU A 22 33.18 30.97 31.99
CA LEU A 22 32.84 32.41 31.97
C LEU A 22 32.97 33.08 33.35
N THR A 23 32.90 32.31 34.43
CA THR A 23 33.08 32.79 35.82
C THR A 23 34.54 32.86 36.25
N ASP A 24 35.48 32.29 35.49
CA ASP A 24 36.89 32.27 35.88
C ASP A 24 37.47 33.69 35.80
N PRO A 25 38.25 34.11 36.80
CA PRO A 25 38.89 35.43 36.79
C PRO A 25 40.12 35.42 35.87
N CYS A 26 40.31 36.52 35.14
CA CYS A 26 41.56 36.76 34.42
C CYS A 26 42.70 36.99 35.43
N PRO A 27 43.85 36.33 35.27
CA PRO A 27 44.98 36.47 36.21
C PRO A 27 45.60 37.87 36.23
N ASP A 28 45.39 38.69 35.20
CA ASP A 28 45.99 40.02 35.10
C ASP A 28 45.10 41.13 35.68
N CYS A 29 43.79 41.08 35.41
CA CYS A 29 42.86 42.15 35.79
C CYS A 29 41.79 41.73 36.80
N GLY A 30 41.71 40.45 37.17
CA GLY A 30 40.75 39.93 38.15
C GLY A 30 39.30 39.82 37.66
N TYR A 31 38.95 40.40 36.51
CA TYR A 31 37.60 40.29 35.94
C TYR A 31 37.29 38.90 35.40
N ALA A 32 36.06 38.43 35.59
CA ALA A 32 35.61 37.16 35.05
C ALA A 32 35.58 37.17 33.51
N TYR A 33 35.94 36.08 32.82
CA TYR A 33 35.96 36.04 31.34
C TYR A 33 34.60 36.38 30.69
N GLY A 34 33.50 36.18 31.43
CA GLY A 34 32.13 36.52 31.05
C GLY A 34 31.60 37.84 31.60
N PHE A 35 32.42 38.69 32.25
CA PHE A 35 31.94 39.95 32.84
C PHE A 35 31.10 40.83 31.88
N PRO A 36 31.34 40.90 30.55
CA PRO A 36 30.49 41.69 29.66
C PRO A 36 29.04 41.19 29.59
N LEU A 37 28.78 39.92 29.92
CA LEU A 37 27.44 39.35 29.99
C LEU A 37 26.79 39.51 31.37
N PHE A 38 27.60 39.65 32.43
CA PHE A 38 27.14 39.83 33.80
C PHE A 38 26.84 41.30 34.09
N ASP A 39 27.73 42.20 33.66
CA ASP A 39 27.63 43.65 33.80
C ASP A 39 27.14 44.27 32.48
N VAL A 40 25.91 43.92 32.08
CA VAL A 40 25.34 44.30 30.78
C VAL A 40 25.27 45.84 30.65
N PRO A 41 25.83 46.43 29.58
CA PRO A 41 25.78 47.87 29.37
C PRO A 41 24.33 48.30 29.12
N LYS A 42 23.91 49.45 29.67
CA LYS A 42 22.55 49.98 29.42
C LYS A 42 22.42 50.60 28.02
N MET A 43 23.50 51.19 27.53
CA MET A 43 23.56 51.95 26.28
C MET A 43 24.85 51.61 25.54
N ILE A 44 24.75 51.44 24.21
CA ILE A 44 25.90 51.34 23.30
C ILE A 44 25.64 52.30 22.14
N GLY A 45 26.34 53.44 22.10
CA GLY A 45 26.09 54.49 21.11
C GLY A 45 24.62 54.94 21.10
N LYS A 46 23.95 54.79 19.95
CA LYS A 46 22.53 55.14 19.72
C LYS A 46 21.54 54.04 20.11
N PHE A 47 21.97 52.99 20.82
CA PHE A 47 21.17 51.80 21.11
C PHE A 47 20.95 51.57 22.60
N GLU A 48 19.71 51.31 22.97
CA GLU A 48 19.32 50.85 24.30
C GLU A 48 19.39 49.31 24.35
N VAL A 49 20.28 48.78 25.19
CA VAL A 49 20.51 47.34 25.28
C VAL A 49 19.38 46.70 26.09
N GLN A 50 18.78 45.65 25.55
CA GLN A 50 17.68 44.95 26.19
C GLN A 50 18.15 43.72 26.96
N ARG A 51 19.08 42.94 26.40
CA ARG A 51 19.63 41.72 27.00
C ARG A 51 20.95 41.32 26.34
N SER A 52 21.78 40.59 27.07
CA SER A 52 22.93 39.86 26.53
C SER A 52 22.49 38.60 25.77
N LEU A 53 23.26 38.20 24.75
CA LEU A 53 23.05 36.99 23.96
C LEU A 53 24.10 35.92 24.23
N GLY A 54 25.38 36.31 24.19
CA GLY A 54 26.47 35.34 24.32
C GLY A 54 27.86 35.96 24.19
N ARG A 55 28.88 35.15 24.50
CA ARG A 55 30.29 35.53 24.49
C ARG A 55 31.06 34.55 23.60
N GLY A 56 31.72 35.07 22.57
CA GLY A 56 32.67 34.30 21.75
C GLY A 56 34.11 34.45 22.25
N PHE A 57 35.10 34.05 21.46
CA PHE A 57 36.52 34.29 21.80
C PHE A 57 36.84 35.81 21.84
N TYR A 58 36.44 36.54 20.79
CA TYR A 58 36.83 37.95 20.58
C TYR A 58 35.82 39.00 21.07
N GLY A 59 34.53 38.68 21.10
CA GLY A 59 33.49 39.67 21.43
C GLY A 59 32.31 39.14 22.25
N ALA A 60 31.45 40.05 22.68
CA ALA A 60 30.16 39.78 23.32
C ALA A 60 29.03 40.31 22.44
N ALA A 61 27.90 39.60 22.40
CA ALA A 61 26.74 39.96 21.59
C ALA A 61 25.56 40.38 22.47
N PHE A 62 24.84 41.42 22.04
CA PHE A 62 23.69 41.98 22.76
C PHE A 62 22.51 42.23 21.83
N VAL A 63 21.27 42.06 22.31
CA VAL A 63 20.07 42.58 21.63
C VAL A 63 19.84 44.00 22.11
N ALA A 64 19.70 44.94 21.19
CA ALA A 64 19.46 46.35 21.50
C ALA A 64 18.38 46.95 20.59
N LYS A 65 17.76 48.05 21.04
CA LYS A 65 16.80 48.84 20.26
C LYS A 65 17.40 50.18 19.87
N ARG A 66 17.28 50.54 18.60
CA ARG A 66 17.73 51.84 18.11
C ARG A 66 16.87 52.96 18.69
N GLN A 67 17.50 54.01 19.18
CA GLN A 67 16.80 55.22 19.61
C GLN A 67 16.39 56.05 18.37
N GLY A 68 15.14 56.55 18.37
CA GLY A 68 14.58 57.34 17.27
C GLY A 68 13.11 57.02 16.99
N ALA A 69 12.58 57.59 15.89
CA ALA A 69 11.19 57.37 15.45
C ALA A 69 10.91 55.92 15.03
N VAL A 70 11.93 55.21 14.50
CA VAL A 70 11.87 53.79 14.15
C VAL A 70 12.68 52.99 15.17
N ARG A 71 11.99 52.34 16.11
CA ARG A 71 12.59 51.56 17.22
C ARG A 71 12.90 50.12 16.83
N ALA A 72 13.69 49.93 15.78
CA ALA A 72 14.03 48.59 15.29
C ALA A 72 14.98 47.86 16.27
N GLN A 73 14.78 46.55 16.42
CA GLN A 73 15.70 45.67 17.17
C GLN A 73 16.91 45.31 16.31
N ARG A 74 18.08 45.23 16.95
CA ARG A 74 19.39 44.93 16.35
C ARG A 74 20.20 44.03 17.27
N VAL A 75 21.17 43.34 16.69
CA VAL A 75 22.20 42.62 17.45
C VAL A 75 23.50 43.42 17.35
N LEU A 76 24.12 43.71 18.49
CA LEU A 76 25.40 44.42 18.56
C LEU A 76 26.49 43.42 18.95
N LYS A 77 27.45 43.18 18.05
CA LYS A 77 28.67 42.42 18.35
C LYS A 77 29.75 43.41 18.77
N VAL A 78 30.15 43.34 20.03
CA VAL A 78 31.06 44.29 20.68
C VAL A 78 32.38 43.60 20.96
N ALA A 79 33.48 44.16 20.47
CA ALA A 79 34.84 43.66 20.70
C ALA A 79 35.78 44.79 21.11
N PRO A 80 36.69 44.60 22.08
CA PRO A 80 37.66 45.63 22.49
C PRO A 80 38.61 45.98 21.35
N LYS A 81 38.93 47.27 21.18
CA LYS A 81 39.91 47.71 20.16
C LYS A 81 41.28 47.07 20.35
N GLU A 82 41.74 47.02 21.60
CA GLU A 82 43.03 46.42 21.96
C GLU A 82 43.14 44.96 21.50
N MET A 83 42.02 44.24 21.42
CA MET A 83 42.02 42.86 20.98
C MET A 83 42.40 42.73 19.50
N TYR A 84 41.88 43.59 18.63
CA TYR A 84 42.24 43.60 17.21
C TYR A 84 43.69 44.05 17.00
N SER A 85 44.13 45.07 17.75
CA SER A 85 45.53 45.50 17.73
C SER A 85 46.50 44.40 18.18
N HIS A 86 46.15 43.64 19.22
CA HIS A 86 47.01 42.59 19.79
C HIS A 86 47.16 41.37 18.88
N PHE A 87 46.09 40.96 18.19
CA PHE A 87 46.11 39.82 17.27
C PHE A 87 46.50 40.19 15.83
N ASN A 88 46.89 41.45 15.58
CA ASN A 88 47.24 41.99 14.26
C ASN A 88 46.14 41.73 13.21
N LYS A 89 44.87 41.96 13.61
CA LYS A 89 43.68 41.82 12.75
C LYS A 89 43.07 43.18 12.48
N SER A 90 42.49 43.35 11.30
CA SER A 90 41.70 44.52 10.92
C SER A 90 40.22 44.20 11.11
N PHE A 91 39.52 45.00 11.93
CA PHE A 91 38.08 44.84 12.14
C PHE A 91 37.30 45.31 10.91
N GLU A 92 37.76 46.39 10.28
CA GLU A 92 37.22 46.92 9.04
C GLU A 92 37.28 45.88 7.92
N ASP A 93 38.39 45.14 7.78
CA ASP A 93 38.53 44.08 6.77
C ASP A 93 37.68 42.84 7.08
N GLU A 94 37.43 42.52 8.36
CA GLU A 94 36.51 41.46 8.78
C GLU A 94 35.06 41.83 8.44
N VAL A 95 34.64 43.06 8.75
CA VAL A 95 33.30 43.56 8.47
C VAL A 95 33.09 43.80 6.98
N ALA A 96 34.09 44.29 6.24
CA ALA A 96 34.02 44.44 4.79
C ALA A 96 33.80 43.08 4.10
N ARG A 97 34.54 42.05 4.53
CA ARG A 97 34.33 40.67 4.05
C ARG A 97 32.95 40.13 4.42
N HIS A 98 32.45 40.41 5.62
CA HIS A 98 31.08 40.04 6.00
C HIS A 98 30.07 40.74 5.08
N SER A 99 30.18 42.06 4.90
CA SER A 99 29.27 42.84 4.05
C SER A 99 29.28 42.35 2.61
N GLU A 100 30.45 42.08 2.03
CA GLU A 100 30.60 41.51 0.68
C GLU A 100 29.88 40.16 0.57
N VAL A 101 30.02 39.32 1.59
CA VAL A 101 29.42 37.98 1.59
C VAL A 101 27.91 38.04 1.83
N ALA A 102 27.43 38.98 2.65
CA ALA A 102 26.01 39.13 2.97
C ALA A 102 25.22 39.92 1.92
N GLU A 103 25.88 40.66 1.02
CA GLU A 103 25.22 41.47 0.00
C GLU A 103 24.33 40.58 -0.91
N GLY A 104 23.03 40.91 -0.96
CA GLY A 104 22.03 40.18 -1.73
C GLY A 104 21.79 38.74 -1.29
N SER A 105 22.29 38.33 -0.11
CA SER A 105 22.10 36.97 0.42
C SER A 105 20.77 36.80 1.15
N GLU A 106 20.18 35.61 1.05
CA GLU A 106 18.98 35.25 1.81
C GLU A 106 19.34 34.48 3.11
N PHE A 107 20.43 33.72 3.09
CA PHE A 107 20.78 32.77 4.14
C PHE A 107 21.95 33.22 5.04
N ILE A 108 22.41 34.46 4.88
CA ILE A 108 23.51 35.04 5.64
C ILE A 108 23.04 36.33 6.32
N VAL A 109 23.34 36.49 7.61
CA VAL A 109 22.93 37.69 8.35
C VAL A 109 23.60 38.95 7.80
N SER A 110 22.83 40.01 7.54
CA SER A 110 23.37 41.28 7.06
C SER A 110 24.03 42.12 8.17
N VAL A 111 25.11 42.81 7.81
CA VAL A 111 25.70 43.90 8.61
C VAL A 111 25.12 45.22 8.11
N GLU A 112 24.64 46.05 9.03
CA GLU A 112 23.94 47.31 8.71
C GLU A 112 24.85 48.54 8.90
N ASP A 113 25.68 48.53 9.93
CA ASP A 113 26.52 49.66 10.32
C ASP A 113 27.74 49.17 11.10
N LEU A 114 28.79 49.98 11.11
CA LEU A 114 29.98 49.78 11.93
C LEU A 114 30.35 51.09 12.59
N PHE A 115 30.62 51.05 13.88
CA PHE A 115 31.04 52.23 14.62
C PHE A 115 31.89 51.84 15.82
N GLU A 116 32.64 52.82 16.29
CA GLU A 116 33.39 52.70 17.53
C GLU A 116 32.60 53.37 18.65
N ALA A 117 32.61 52.76 19.84
CA ALA A 117 31.97 53.32 21.02
C ALA A 117 32.75 52.96 22.28
N ASP A 118 32.76 53.89 23.23
CA ASP A 118 33.18 53.62 24.59
C ASP A 118 32.03 52.96 25.33
N VAL A 119 32.15 51.66 25.60
CA VAL A 119 31.09 50.84 26.21
C VAL A 119 31.35 50.68 27.69
N THR A 120 30.36 51.01 28.51
CA THR A 120 30.47 50.96 29.98
C THR A 120 29.81 49.70 30.52
N PHE A 121 30.63 48.78 31.04
CA PHE A 121 30.24 47.55 31.72
C PHE A 121 30.41 47.74 33.23
N GLY A 122 29.31 47.96 33.95
CA GLY A 122 29.38 48.33 35.38
C GLY A 122 30.12 49.66 35.58
N ASP A 123 31.25 49.62 36.30
CA ASP A 123 32.11 50.79 36.55
C ASP A 123 33.29 50.90 35.54
N LEU A 124 33.39 49.98 34.57
CA LEU A 124 34.51 49.89 33.62
C LEU A 124 34.08 50.33 32.23
N THR A 125 34.76 51.33 31.66
CA THR A 125 34.54 51.79 30.28
C THR A 125 35.67 51.32 29.37
N ILE A 126 35.34 50.62 28.29
CA ILE A 126 36.30 50.06 27.34
C ILE A 126 36.02 50.61 25.94
N PRO A 127 37.04 51.08 25.20
CA PRO A 127 36.89 51.44 23.80
C PRO A 127 36.67 50.16 22.97
N CYS A 128 35.54 50.08 22.28
CA CYS A 128 35.15 48.90 21.51
C CYS A 128 34.85 49.23 20.04
N HIS A 129 35.11 48.26 19.18
CA HIS A 129 34.50 48.14 17.87
C HIS A 129 33.12 47.49 18.01
N VAL A 130 32.13 48.04 17.32
CA VAL A 130 30.75 47.55 17.35
C VAL A 130 30.26 47.32 15.92
N ALA A 131 29.86 46.08 15.63
CA ALA A 131 29.12 45.75 14.41
C ALA A 131 27.62 45.69 14.71
N GLU A 132 26.82 46.43 13.93
CA GLU A 132 25.36 46.38 13.95
C GLU A 132 24.89 45.29 12.98
N LEU A 133 24.30 44.22 13.53
CA LEU A 133 23.74 43.10 12.77
C LEU A 133 22.20 43.14 12.80
N GLN A 134 21.59 42.59 11.75
CA GLN A 134 20.15 42.35 11.72
C GLN A 134 19.71 41.41 12.86
N TYR A 135 18.63 41.74 13.55
CA TYR A 135 18.02 40.84 14.54
C TYR A 135 17.14 39.80 13.83
N LEU A 136 17.42 38.52 14.10
CA LEU A 136 16.64 37.39 13.62
C LEU A 136 15.79 36.85 14.78
N ASP A 137 14.47 36.81 14.60
CA ASP A 137 13.55 36.28 15.59
C ASP A 137 13.50 34.75 15.50
N GLY A 138 14.25 34.05 16.36
CA GLY A 138 14.41 32.60 16.27
C GLY A 138 15.33 32.02 17.36
N GLU A 139 15.50 30.70 17.34
CA GLU A 139 16.41 29.97 18.24
C GLU A 139 17.57 29.35 17.44
N PRO A 140 18.74 29.12 18.06
CA PRO A 140 19.83 28.38 17.40
C PRO A 140 19.42 26.95 17.05
N LEU A 141 19.95 26.41 15.94
CA LEU A 141 19.71 25.02 15.51
C LEU A 141 20.06 24.02 16.63
N GLN A 142 21.08 24.34 17.43
CA GLN A 142 21.49 23.56 18.61
C GLN A 142 20.33 23.23 19.57
N ALA A 143 19.35 24.12 19.71
CA ALA A 143 18.17 23.92 20.57
C ALA A 143 17.21 22.85 20.04
N TYR A 144 17.18 22.64 18.73
CA TYR A 144 16.41 21.55 18.12
C TYR A 144 17.17 20.23 18.23
N LEU A 145 18.49 20.25 18.00
CA LEU A 145 19.32 19.03 18.03
C LEU A 145 19.47 18.42 19.43
N ASN A 146 19.38 19.22 20.49
CA ASN A 146 19.46 18.76 21.88
C ASN A 146 18.10 18.40 22.50
N GLY A 147 17.00 18.50 21.74
CA GLY A 147 15.64 18.18 22.19
C GLY A 147 14.96 19.27 23.05
N SER A 148 15.57 20.45 23.24
CA SER A 148 14.93 21.55 23.99
C SER A 148 13.76 22.19 23.23
N LYS A 149 13.75 22.06 21.90
CA LYS A 149 12.63 22.35 21.00
C LYS A 149 12.28 21.10 20.22
N SER A 150 10.99 20.82 20.08
CA SER A 150 10.49 19.78 19.20
C SER A 150 10.81 20.12 17.74
N LEU A 151 11.12 19.10 16.94
CA LEU A 151 11.38 19.21 15.52
C LEU A 151 10.36 18.35 14.77
N SER A 152 9.57 18.96 13.90
CA SER A 152 8.66 18.23 13.01
C SER A 152 9.34 17.84 11.69
N ALA A 153 8.73 16.93 10.94
CA ALA A 153 9.23 16.50 9.64
C ALA A 153 9.32 17.64 8.61
N SER A 154 8.39 18.61 8.62
CA SER A 154 8.42 19.78 7.74
C SER A 154 9.56 20.73 8.09
N GLU A 155 9.75 20.99 9.39
CA GLU A 155 10.82 21.85 9.88
C GLU A 155 12.19 21.22 9.59
N ALA A 156 12.38 19.92 9.86
CA ALA A 156 13.64 19.21 9.58
C ALA A 156 14.00 19.23 8.08
N ALA A 157 13.02 18.95 7.21
CA ALA A 157 13.23 18.98 5.76
C ALA A 157 13.55 20.39 5.26
N GLN A 158 12.85 21.42 5.76
CA GLN A 158 13.12 22.80 5.38
C GLN A 158 14.49 23.28 5.87
N ILE A 159 14.86 22.99 7.11
CA ILE A 159 16.19 23.33 7.65
C ILE A 159 17.27 22.66 6.81
N ALA A 160 17.11 21.37 6.46
CA ALA A 160 18.06 20.67 5.61
C ALA A 160 18.19 21.34 4.23
N CYS A 161 17.08 21.73 3.58
CA CYS A 161 17.12 22.48 2.33
C CYS A 161 17.85 23.83 2.46
N ASP A 162 17.55 24.59 3.52
CA ASP A 162 18.18 25.88 3.78
C ASP A 162 19.69 25.75 4.01
N LEU A 163 20.17 24.67 4.66
CA LEU A 163 21.60 24.40 4.84
C LEU A 163 22.36 24.20 3.51
N PHE A 164 21.75 23.53 2.53
CA PHE A 164 22.38 23.36 1.21
C PHE A 164 22.36 24.66 0.39
N ARG A 165 21.27 25.42 0.43
CA ARG A 165 21.19 26.75 -0.24
C ARG A 165 22.19 27.74 0.36
N MET A 166 22.33 27.72 1.69
CA MET A 166 23.35 28.49 2.41
C MET A 166 24.76 28.17 1.92
N ARG A 167 25.10 26.89 1.76
CA ARG A 167 26.40 26.46 1.21
C ARG A 167 26.62 26.97 -0.20
N GLU A 168 25.60 26.89 -1.06
CA GLU A 168 25.65 27.40 -2.44
C GLU A 168 25.90 28.92 -2.48
N GLU A 169 25.27 29.68 -1.59
CA GLU A 169 25.52 31.13 -1.47
C GLU A 169 26.98 31.45 -1.12
N PHE A 170 27.63 30.64 -0.28
CA PHE A 170 29.06 30.75 0.01
C PHE A 170 29.92 30.35 -1.20
N GLU A 171 29.58 29.25 -1.88
CA GLU A 171 30.30 28.76 -3.08
C GLU A 171 30.28 29.76 -4.24
N VAL A 172 29.11 30.37 -4.53
CA VAL A 172 28.96 31.40 -5.58
C VAL A 172 29.87 32.61 -5.32
N ARG A 173 30.12 32.90 -4.04
CA ARG A 173 31.00 33.99 -3.59
C ARG A 173 32.46 33.56 -3.43
N LEU A 174 32.79 32.32 -3.80
CA LEU A 174 34.13 31.73 -3.67
C LEU A 174 34.66 31.75 -2.23
N LYS A 175 33.78 31.62 -1.24
CA LYS A 175 34.14 31.58 0.19
C LYS A 175 33.61 30.29 0.85
N ASN A 176 34.16 29.96 2.01
CA ASN A 176 33.69 28.90 2.91
C ASN A 176 33.46 29.49 4.31
N HIS A 177 32.47 28.99 5.05
CA HIS A 177 32.21 29.43 6.43
C HIS A 177 33.30 28.96 7.39
N ASN A 178 33.79 27.73 7.21
CA ASN A 178 34.85 27.09 8.00
C ASN A 178 34.54 26.88 9.51
N ASP A 179 33.31 27.16 9.97
CA ASP A 179 32.90 27.04 11.38
C ASP A 179 31.37 26.89 11.53
N LEU A 180 30.75 26.11 10.65
CA LEU A 180 29.30 26.00 10.52
C LEU A 180 28.68 25.04 11.56
N HIS A 181 29.05 25.16 12.83
CA HIS A 181 28.45 24.36 13.91
C HIS A 181 27.03 24.83 14.25
N ALA A 182 26.21 24.00 14.92
CA ALA A 182 24.77 24.25 15.08
C ALA A 182 24.42 25.54 15.87
N ALA A 183 25.31 26.06 16.72
CA ALA A 183 25.09 27.34 17.40
C ALA A 183 25.29 28.59 16.51
N ASN A 184 25.94 28.44 15.34
CA ASN A 184 26.14 29.51 14.35
C ASN A 184 25.05 29.54 13.27
N ILE A 185 23.94 28.82 13.49
CA ILE A 185 22.78 28.78 12.60
C ILE A 185 21.55 29.13 13.43
N VAL A 186 20.81 30.17 13.03
CA VAL A 186 19.54 30.57 13.67
C VAL A 186 18.38 30.11 12.80
N VAL A 187 17.41 29.43 13.41
CA VAL A 187 16.12 29.09 12.77
C VAL A 187 15.15 30.25 13.00
N GLN A 188 15.13 31.19 12.06
CA GLN A 188 14.29 32.38 12.08
C GLN A 188 12.82 32.01 11.83
N ARG A 189 11.90 32.64 12.57
CA ARG A 189 10.45 32.57 12.39
C ARG A 189 9.95 33.69 11.48
N LEU A 190 9.01 33.36 10.60
CA LEU A 190 8.40 34.25 9.61
C LEU A 190 6.87 34.34 9.86
N PRO A 191 6.43 35.07 10.90
CA PRO A 191 5.04 34.99 11.38
C PRO A 191 4.02 35.63 10.44
N LYS A 192 4.41 36.65 9.66
CA LYS A 192 3.50 37.38 8.77
C LYS A 192 3.32 36.65 7.43
N PRO A 193 2.09 36.49 6.90
CA PRO A 193 1.85 35.85 5.61
C PRO A 193 2.66 36.45 4.45
N SER A 194 2.87 37.77 4.46
CA SER A 194 3.67 38.49 3.45
C SER A 194 5.18 38.18 3.50
N TRP A 195 5.67 37.55 4.57
CA TRP A 195 7.08 37.18 4.76
C TRP A 195 7.30 35.68 4.58
N ARG A 196 6.24 34.92 4.36
CA ARG A 196 6.29 33.47 4.14
C ARG A 196 6.81 33.17 2.74
N ARG A 197 7.65 32.14 2.64
CA ARG A 197 8.27 31.70 1.38
C ARG A 197 7.33 30.75 0.67
N GLY A 198 6.77 31.14 -0.48
CA GLY A 198 5.71 30.37 -1.16
C GLY A 198 6.16 29.00 -1.69
N ASP A 199 7.46 28.86 -1.94
CA ASP A 199 8.16 27.72 -2.52
C ASP A 199 8.95 26.90 -1.47
N ALA A 200 8.75 27.19 -0.18
CA ALA A 200 9.34 26.46 0.94
C ALA A 200 8.43 25.32 1.43
N ILE A 201 9.05 24.23 1.89
CA ILE A 201 8.41 23.10 2.58
C ILE A 201 7.73 23.56 3.87
N GLU A 202 8.42 24.38 4.67
CA GLU A 202 7.88 25.03 5.87
C GLU A 202 8.01 26.55 5.70
N PRO A 203 6.95 27.23 5.23
CA PRO A 203 7.01 28.63 4.84
C PRO A 203 7.17 29.58 6.03
N ALA A 204 6.93 29.11 7.26
CA ALA A 204 7.02 29.92 8.48
C ALA A 204 8.42 29.96 9.11
N ILE A 205 9.43 29.23 8.58
CA ILE A 205 10.79 29.24 9.12
C ILE A 205 11.84 29.49 8.04
N ARG A 206 13.06 29.87 8.46
CA ARG A 206 14.28 29.92 7.63
C ARG A 206 15.54 29.73 8.46
N ALA A 207 16.48 28.89 8.03
CA ALA A 207 17.80 28.79 8.67
C ALA A 207 18.78 29.83 8.11
N VAL A 208 19.48 30.58 8.97
CA VAL A 208 20.39 31.67 8.57
C VAL A 208 21.73 31.53 9.31
N ALA A 209 22.83 31.66 8.57
CA ALA A 209 24.19 31.67 9.12
C ALA A 209 24.48 32.98 9.86
N ILE A 210 25.11 32.83 11.02
CA ILE A 210 25.64 33.93 11.84
C ILE A 210 27.11 33.68 12.14
N ASP A 211 27.82 34.72 12.58
CA ASP A 211 29.23 34.69 12.95
C ASP A 211 30.21 34.30 11.82
N LEU A 212 30.40 35.22 10.87
CA LEU A 212 31.25 35.04 9.69
C LEU A 212 32.76 35.28 9.93
N GLY A 213 33.22 35.32 11.17
CA GLY A 213 34.63 35.66 11.50
C GLY A 213 35.67 34.65 10.99
N SER A 214 35.23 33.44 10.63
CA SER A 214 36.07 32.36 10.08
C SER A 214 36.02 32.22 8.55
N VAL A 215 35.23 33.08 7.88
CA VAL A 215 35.04 33.01 6.42
C VAL A 215 36.34 33.27 5.67
N ALA A 216 36.68 32.37 4.75
CA ALA A 216 37.90 32.45 3.94
C ALA A 216 37.71 31.78 2.57
N GLU A 217 38.62 32.07 1.64
CA GLU A 217 38.67 31.42 0.32
C GLU A 217 39.12 29.96 0.46
N ASP A 218 40.14 29.71 1.29
CA ASP A 218 40.65 28.37 1.53
C ASP A 218 39.70 27.53 2.40
N ARG A 219 39.52 26.28 2.00
CA ARG A 219 38.76 25.28 2.75
C ARG A 219 39.62 24.70 3.88
N ARG A 220 39.18 24.83 5.13
CA ARG A 220 39.88 24.25 6.30
C ARG A 220 39.49 22.79 6.56
N SER A 221 39.58 21.91 5.56
CA SER A 221 39.32 20.47 5.72
C SER A 221 40.62 19.68 5.87
N GLY A 222 40.81 19.00 7.01
CA GLY A 222 42.01 18.20 7.32
C GLY A 222 42.72 18.64 8.61
N GLY A 223 43.51 17.75 9.22
CA GLY A 223 44.29 18.08 10.43
C GLY A 223 43.47 18.36 11.70
N GLY A 224 42.26 17.77 11.82
CA GLY A 224 41.35 17.95 12.96
C GLY A 224 40.23 18.97 12.77
N TYR A 225 40.17 19.65 11.61
CA TYR A 225 39.10 20.59 11.27
C TYR A 225 38.02 19.96 10.36
N ILE A 226 36.75 20.26 10.66
CA ILE A 226 35.55 19.77 9.96
C ILE A 226 35.10 20.83 8.94
N GLY A 227 35.05 20.47 7.66
CA GLY A 227 34.55 21.38 6.62
C GLY A 227 33.01 21.49 6.58
N ASP A 228 32.49 22.57 5.99
CA ASP A 228 31.05 22.91 6.00
C ASP A 228 30.12 21.76 5.55
N LEU A 229 30.49 20.99 4.53
CA LEU A 229 29.69 19.84 4.07
C LEU A 229 29.55 18.73 5.12
N HIS A 230 30.59 18.50 5.93
CA HIS A 230 30.55 17.51 7.00
C HIS A 230 29.71 18.01 8.18
N TRP A 231 29.77 19.31 8.48
CA TRP A 231 28.86 19.93 9.46
C TRP A 231 27.39 19.76 9.03
N ILE A 232 27.08 20.02 7.76
CA ILE A 232 25.73 19.81 7.23
C ILE A 232 25.31 18.33 7.37
N ALA A 233 26.19 17.38 7.05
CA ALA A 233 25.89 15.96 7.23
C ALA A 233 25.62 15.59 8.70
N ASP A 234 26.41 16.13 9.64
CA ASP A 234 26.22 15.91 11.08
C ASP A 234 24.89 16.52 11.59
N HIS A 235 24.57 17.76 11.19
CA HIS A 235 23.31 18.41 11.53
C HIS A 235 22.10 17.60 11.04
N ILE A 236 22.15 17.15 9.78
CA ILE A 236 21.08 16.34 9.17
C ILE A 236 20.92 15.00 9.90
N THR A 237 22.02 14.33 10.24
CA THR A 237 22.00 13.08 11.02
C THR A 237 21.36 13.29 12.40
N ASN A 238 21.75 14.35 13.12
CA ASN A 238 21.21 14.66 14.44
C ASN A 238 19.71 15.03 14.38
N MET A 239 19.28 15.78 13.37
CA MET A 239 17.86 16.05 13.12
C MET A 239 17.07 14.76 12.87
N ALA A 240 17.60 13.85 12.05
CA ALA A 240 16.95 12.58 11.75
C ALA A 240 16.82 11.70 13.01
N PHE A 241 17.81 11.69 13.90
CA PHE A 241 17.69 10.96 15.16
C PHE A 241 16.66 11.58 16.11
N GLN A 242 16.56 12.91 16.17
CA GLN A 242 15.51 13.58 16.96
C GLN A 242 14.11 13.21 16.47
N LEU A 243 13.90 13.13 15.14
CA LEU A 243 12.63 12.66 14.58
C LEU A 243 12.31 11.21 14.97
N LEU A 244 13.32 10.36 15.13
CA LEU A 244 13.15 8.93 15.46
C LEU A 244 13.08 8.62 16.97
N ASP A 245 13.22 9.63 17.84
CA ASP A 245 13.32 9.43 19.30
C ASP A 245 12.07 8.77 19.91
N GLY A 246 10.89 9.06 19.34
CA GLY A 246 9.60 8.45 19.73
C GLY A 246 9.42 6.97 19.35
N GLY A 247 10.36 6.38 18.61
CA GLY A 247 10.34 4.97 18.21
C GLY A 247 9.10 4.57 17.42
N GLU A 248 8.26 3.69 17.99
CA GLU A 248 7.03 3.22 17.32
C GLU A 248 5.93 4.28 17.28
N ASN A 249 5.87 5.15 18.29
CA ASN A 249 4.86 6.20 18.39
C ASN A 249 5.17 7.40 17.49
N THR A 250 6.37 7.47 16.92
CA THR A 250 6.74 8.46 15.91
C THR A 250 5.84 8.29 14.67
N ALA A 251 5.38 9.40 14.11
CA ALA A 251 4.53 9.38 12.92
C ALA A 251 5.25 8.73 11.73
N ASP A 252 4.52 8.03 10.86
CA ASP A 252 5.07 7.40 9.66
C ASP A 252 5.84 8.40 8.77
N LEU A 253 5.33 9.64 8.66
CA LEU A 253 5.98 10.73 7.96
C LEU A 253 7.36 11.07 8.56
N GLU A 254 7.45 11.25 9.87
CA GLU A 254 8.70 11.55 10.57
C GLU A 254 9.73 10.45 10.37
N LYS A 255 9.31 9.17 10.48
CA LYS A 255 10.18 8.00 10.23
C LYS A 255 10.78 8.03 8.83
N ARG A 256 9.97 8.30 7.79
CA ARG A 256 10.43 8.28 6.40
C ARG A 256 11.36 9.44 6.07
N ILE A 257 11.02 10.67 6.50
CA ILE A 257 11.89 11.83 6.32
C ILE A 257 13.22 11.61 7.03
N ALA A 258 13.21 11.10 8.27
CA ALA A 258 14.43 10.78 8.99
C ALA A 258 15.31 9.79 8.23
N LEU A 259 14.75 8.69 7.72
CA LEU A 259 15.50 7.69 6.93
C LEU A 259 16.07 8.28 5.64
N LYS A 260 15.36 9.18 4.96
CA LYS A 260 15.90 9.88 3.79
C LYS A 260 17.05 10.80 4.16
N LEU A 261 16.88 11.61 5.20
CA LEU A 261 17.90 12.53 5.68
C LEU A 261 19.19 11.77 6.06
N LEU A 262 19.07 10.61 6.73
CA LEU A 262 20.21 9.72 6.99
C LEU A 262 20.87 9.21 5.71
N SER A 263 20.08 8.84 4.68
CA SER A 263 20.62 8.38 3.40
C SER A 263 21.40 9.48 2.68
N ILE A 264 20.96 10.74 2.80
CA ILE A 264 21.65 11.90 2.23
C ILE A 264 22.93 12.14 3.02
N ALA A 265 22.88 12.18 4.36
CA ALA A 265 24.05 12.38 5.21
C ALA A 265 25.16 11.35 4.94
N GLN A 266 24.81 10.06 4.79
CA GLN A 266 25.77 9.00 4.45
C GLN A 266 26.41 9.17 3.07
N SER A 267 25.68 9.69 2.09
CA SER A 267 26.25 9.97 0.77
C SER A 267 27.30 11.08 0.81
N LEU A 268 27.19 11.99 1.78
CA LEU A 268 28.11 13.12 1.97
C LEU A 268 29.38 12.73 2.73
N THR A 269 29.30 11.77 3.66
CA THR A 269 30.46 11.31 4.45
C THR A 269 31.41 10.40 3.68
N GLY A 270 30.95 9.72 2.63
CA GLY A 270 31.76 8.73 1.87
C GLY A 270 32.63 9.28 0.75
N ALA A 271 32.55 10.57 0.39
CA ALA A 271 32.96 11.04 -0.93
C ALA A 271 33.77 12.35 -0.96
N ILE A 272 34.99 12.43 -0.41
CA ILE A 272 35.74 13.73 -0.47
C ILE A 272 37.26 13.62 -0.64
N GLU A 273 37.76 12.80 -1.57
CA GLU A 273 39.08 13.09 -2.17
C GLU A 273 39.07 13.11 -3.71
N ASN A 274 38.16 12.38 -4.38
CA ASN A 274 38.14 12.29 -5.86
C ASN A 274 36.74 12.38 -6.52
N GLN A 275 35.69 12.78 -5.79
CA GLN A 275 34.33 12.88 -6.34
C GLN A 275 33.82 14.33 -6.24
N ARG A 276 33.11 14.77 -7.29
CA ARG A 276 32.47 16.09 -7.31
C ARG A 276 31.33 16.10 -6.27
N PRO A 277 31.27 17.11 -5.38
CA PRO A 277 30.17 17.20 -4.42
C PRO A 277 28.83 17.32 -5.18
N PRO A 278 27.73 16.78 -4.63
CA PRO A 278 26.41 16.91 -5.24
C PRO A 278 25.98 18.37 -5.29
N SER A 279 25.26 18.74 -6.36
CA SER A 279 24.68 20.08 -6.51
C SER A 279 23.70 20.35 -5.37
N ALA A 280 23.74 21.56 -4.80
CA ALA A 280 22.78 21.97 -3.79
C ALA A 280 21.35 21.89 -4.34
N GLU A 281 21.13 22.32 -5.58
CA GLU A 281 19.84 22.22 -6.27
C GLU A 281 19.36 20.77 -6.38
N ASP A 282 20.23 19.82 -6.73
CA ASP A 282 19.87 18.40 -6.83
C ASP A 282 19.48 17.81 -5.47
N VAL A 283 20.20 18.17 -4.40
CA VAL A 283 19.91 17.67 -3.05
C VAL A 283 18.66 18.33 -2.47
N VAL A 284 18.48 19.64 -2.66
CA VAL A 284 17.26 20.37 -2.28
C VAL A 284 16.07 19.79 -3.04
N ARG A 285 16.20 19.56 -4.35
CA ARG A 285 15.19 18.88 -5.15
C ARG A 285 14.94 17.47 -4.63
N LEU A 286 15.96 16.70 -4.27
CA LEU A 286 15.79 15.35 -3.72
C LEU A 286 15.09 15.34 -2.36
N ILE A 287 15.41 16.28 -1.46
CA ILE A 287 14.76 16.42 -0.15
C ILE A 287 13.33 16.90 -0.33
N SER A 288 13.11 17.87 -1.21
CA SER A 288 11.79 18.40 -1.53
C SER A 288 10.94 17.37 -2.24
N GLU A 289 11.46 16.68 -3.26
CA GLU A 289 10.81 15.57 -3.93
C GLU A 289 10.56 14.42 -2.99
N GLU A 290 11.46 14.07 -2.07
CA GLU A 290 11.18 13.01 -1.10
C GLU A 290 10.16 13.50 -0.08
N TYR A 291 10.34 14.68 0.51
CA TYR A 291 9.39 15.20 1.48
C TYR A 291 8.03 15.35 0.86
N HIS A 292 7.94 15.83 -0.37
CA HIS A 292 6.71 15.79 -1.12
C HIS A 292 6.35 14.33 -1.37
N GLN A 293 7.06 13.47 -2.10
CA GLN A 293 6.71 12.04 -2.34
C GLN A 293 6.25 11.24 -1.11
N VAL A 294 6.86 11.47 0.05
CA VAL A 294 6.58 10.83 1.33
C VAL A 294 5.44 11.53 2.07
N ALA A 295 5.40 12.86 2.05
CA ALA A 295 4.31 13.66 2.60
C ALA A 295 3.25 13.97 1.53
N GLN A 296 3.20 13.18 0.44
CA GLN A 296 2.72 13.73 -0.83
C GLN A 296 1.26 14.06 -0.69
N PRO A 297 0.92 15.33 -0.95
CA PRO A 297 -0.39 15.62 -1.47
C PRO A 297 -0.50 14.80 -2.75
N TRP A 298 -1.50 13.93 -2.85
CA TRP A 298 -1.67 13.03 -3.98
C TRP A 298 -1.78 13.87 -5.27
N ARG A 299 -0.68 14.06 -6.03
CA ARG A 299 -0.62 14.68 -7.39
C ARG A 299 -0.06 13.79 -8.54
N PRO A 300 -0.28 12.47 -8.55
CA PRO A 300 0.23 11.54 -9.58
C PRO A 300 -0.38 11.67 -11.00
N TRP A 301 -1.41 12.52 -11.21
CA TRP A 301 -2.05 12.76 -12.52
C TRP A 301 -1.14 13.37 -13.59
N ARG A 302 0.10 13.75 -13.24
CA ARG A 302 1.12 14.21 -14.19
C ARG A 302 1.89 13.07 -14.87
N ASN A 303 1.76 11.83 -14.39
CA ASN A 303 2.46 10.69 -14.95
C ASN A 303 1.63 10.00 -16.05
N ASN A 304 2.20 9.84 -17.24
CA ASN A 304 1.57 9.09 -18.33
C ASN A 304 1.38 7.61 -17.95
N LEU A 305 0.24 7.02 -18.32
CA LEU A 305 0.03 5.59 -18.14
C LEU A 305 0.95 4.81 -19.07
N VAL A 306 1.73 3.90 -18.51
CA VAL A 306 2.39 2.84 -19.26
C VAL A 306 2.03 1.52 -18.59
N LEU A 307 1.30 0.68 -19.30
CA LEU A 307 1.02 -0.67 -18.83
C LEU A 307 2.30 -1.52 -18.99
N ARG A 308 2.78 -2.10 -17.89
CA ARG A 308 3.87 -3.09 -17.86
C ARG A 308 3.39 -4.47 -18.27
N ARG A 309 2.12 -4.79 -18.00
CA ARG A 309 1.43 -6.00 -18.46
C ARG A 309 0.07 -5.63 -19.04
N PHE A 310 -0.43 -6.40 -20.00
CA PHE A 310 -1.68 -6.05 -20.70
C PHE A 310 -2.91 -6.04 -19.76
N GLU A 311 -2.90 -6.87 -18.73
CA GLU A 311 -3.91 -7.06 -17.69
C GLU A 311 -3.74 -6.16 -16.47
N GLU A 312 -2.71 -5.33 -16.43
CA GLU A 312 -2.46 -4.42 -15.30
C GLU A 312 -3.65 -3.50 -15.05
N SER A 313 -4.07 -3.35 -13.79
CA SER A 313 -5.31 -2.63 -13.44
C SER A 313 -6.59 -3.29 -14.00
N PHE A 314 -6.65 -4.62 -14.12
CA PHE A 314 -7.92 -5.32 -14.40
C PHE A 314 -8.96 -5.09 -13.29
N ASN A 315 -8.51 -4.94 -12.04
CA ASN A 315 -9.31 -4.39 -10.95
C ASN A 315 -9.22 -2.87 -11.00
N ALA A 316 -10.35 -2.22 -11.27
CA ALA A 316 -10.42 -0.77 -11.41
C ALA A 316 -10.42 -0.02 -10.07
N GLN A 317 -10.52 -0.69 -8.91
CA GLN A 317 -10.46 -0.03 -7.58
C GLN A 317 -9.16 0.73 -7.32
N THR A 318 -8.13 0.36 -8.06
CA THR A 318 -6.75 0.77 -7.84
C THR A 318 -6.04 1.13 -9.12
N MET A 319 -6.82 1.16 -10.19
CA MET A 319 -6.51 2.05 -11.28
C MET A 319 -6.70 3.46 -10.77
N ASP A 320 -5.77 4.33 -11.11
CA ASP A 320 -5.96 5.74 -10.85
C ASP A 320 -6.95 6.36 -11.85
N ALA A 321 -7.74 7.30 -11.35
CA ALA A 321 -8.86 7.84 -12.10
C ALA A 321 -8.44 8.59 -13.38
N TRP A 322 -7.25 9.20 -13.42
CA TRP A 322 -6.74 9.86 -14.64
C TRP A 322 -6.42 8.90 -15.79
N TYR A 323 -6.31 7.60 -15.53
CA TYR A 323 -6.12 6.59 -16.57
C TYR A 323 -7.42 6.09 -17.19
N VAL A 324 -8.54 6.25 -16.47
CA VAL A 324 -9.86 5.79 -16.89
C VAL A 324 -10.27 6.33 -18.26
N PRO A 325 -10.09 7.62 -18.62
CA PRO A 325 -10.54 8.15 -19.90
C PRO A 325 -9.92 7.47 -21.13
N GLU A 326 -8.72 6.91 -20.99
CA GLU A 326 -8.03 6.22 -22.09
C GLU A 326 -8.43 4.73 -22.20
N LEU A 327 -9.00 4.17 -21.13
CA LEU A 327 -9.30 2.75 -20.99
C LEU A 327 -10.80 2.41 -21.06
N LEU A 328 -11.67 3.33 -20.62
CA LEU A 328 -13.11 3.12 -20.61
C LEU A 328 -13.68 3.19 -22.03
N VAL A 329 -14.42 2.14 -22.40
CA VAL A 329 -15.21 2.11 -23.63
C VAL A 329 -16.68 2.27 -23.26
N ASP A 330 -17.24 3.45 -23.51
CA ASP A 330 -18.67 3.78 -23.36
C ASP A 330 -19.27 4.04 -24.74
N PRO A 331 -19.91 3.03 -25.38
CA PRO A 331 -20.54 3.21 -26.68
C PRO A 331 -21.56 4.36 -26.63
N ASP A 332 -21.43 5.31 -27.56
CA ASP A 332 -22.29 6.51 -27.68
C ASP A 332 -22.23 7.51 -26.50
N GLY A 333 -21.38 7.27 -25.49
CA GLY A 333 -21.22 8.15 -24.31
C GLY A 333 -22.46 8.19 -23.41
N ASN A 334 -23.26 7.13 -23.41
CA ASN A 334 -24.54 7.09 -22.70
C ASN A 334 -24.39 6.68 -21.23
N TRP A 335 -23.41 5.82 -20.91
CA TRP A 335 -23.22 5.33 -19.55
C TRP A 335 -22.72 6.43 -18.63
N ILE A 336 -21.74 7.24 -19.06
CA ILE A 336 -21.22 8.38 -18.28
C ILE A 336 -22.32 9.41 -18.02
N LYS A 337 -23.14 9.73 -19.04
CA LYS A 337 -24.27 10.67 -18.90
C LYS A 337 -25.30 10.20 -17.86
N ARG A 338 -25.57 8.89 -17.82
CA ARG A 338 -26.51 8.30 -16.85
C ARG A 338 -25.96 8.32 -15.42
N VAL A 339 -24.66 8.08 -15.25
CA VAL A 339 -24.01 8.11 -13.92
C VAL A 339 -23.89 9.53 -13.38
N SER A 340 -23.56 10.50 -14.23
CA SER A 340 -23.42 11.92 -13.88
C SER A 340 -24.74 12.68 -13.72
N ALA A 341 -25.89 12.08 -14.06
CA ALA A 341 -27.20 12.72 -13.91
C ALA A 341 -27.49 13.10 -12.44
N PRO A 342 -28.29 14.14 -12.15
CA PRO A 342 -28.58 14.55 -10.78
C PRO A 342 -29.30 13.48 -9.94
N GLY A 343 -29.04 13.48 -8.63
CA GLY A 343 -29.73 12.66 -7.63
C GLY A 343 -29.07 11.30 -7.33
N PRO A 344 -29.53 10.58 -6.28
CA PRO A 344 -28.89 9.33 -5.83
C PRO A 344 -28.97 8.22 -6.87
N LEU A 345 -27.87 7.50 -7.07
CA LEU A 345 -27.78 6.37 -7.99
C LEU A 345 -27.12 5.17 -7.31
N VAL A 346 -27.76 4.01 -7.43
CA VAL A 346 -27.16 2.71 -7.09
C VAL A 346 -26.85 1.97 -8.39
N MET A 347 -25.56 1.82 -8.68
CA MET A 347 -25.06 1.06 -9.81
C MET A 347 -24.79 -0.38 -9.41
N THR A 348 -25.35 -1.31 -10.17
CA THR A 348 -25.30 -2.74 -9.92
C THR A 348 -24.70 -3.47 -11.11
N GLY A 349 -24.41 -4.75 -10.93
CA GLY A 349 -23.83 -5.61 -11.96
C GLY A 349 -22.80 -6.57 -11.38
N MET A 350 -22.41 -7.58 -12.16
CA MET A 350 -21.45 -8.59 -11.72
C MET A 350 -20.03 -8.01 -11.50
N ARG A 351 -19.15 -8.79 -10.89
CA ARG A 351 -17.73 -8.45 -10.80
C ARG A 351 -17.07 -8.49 -12.17
N GLY A 352 -16.18 -7.55 -12.46
CA GLY A 352 -15.47 -7.47 -13.73
C GLY A 352 -16.24 -6.83 -14.90
N CYS A 353 -17.49 -6.37 -14.72
CA CYS A 353 -18.23 -5.63 -15.77
C CYS A 353 -17.83 -4.15 -15.91
N GLY A 354 -16.92 -3.64 -15.08
CA GLY A 354 -16.41 -2.26 -15.19
C GLY A 354 -17.09 -1.21 -14.31
N LYS A 355 -17.90 -1.58 -13.30
CA LYS A 355 -18.61 -0.64 -12.40
C LYS A 355 -17.68 0.43 -11.82
N THR A 356 -16.60 0.00 -11.19
CA THR A 356 -15.65 0.92 -10.56
C THR A 356 -14.98 1.83 -11.58
N MET A 357 -14.65 1.32 -12.77
CA MET A 357 -14.07 2.11 -13.86
C MET A 357 -15.05 3.18 -14.33
N LEU A 358 -16.32 2.82 -14.50
CA LEU A 358 -17.36 3.79 -14.86
C LEU A 358 -17.60 4.81 -13.75
N LEU A 359 -17.58 4.40 -12.47
CA LEU A 359 -17.69 5.34 -11.35
C LEU A 359 -16.49 6.29 -11.28
N GLN A 360 -15.27 5.80 -11.45
CA GLN A 360 -14.08 6.66 -11.48
C GLN A 360 -14.07 7.61 -12.69
N SER A 361 -14.73 7.27 -13.81
CA SER A 361 -14.80 8.13 -15.00
C SER A 361 -15.49 9.47 -14.77
N VAL A 362 -16.36 9.55 -13.74
CA VAL A 362 -17.03 10.77 -13.29
C VAL A 362 -16.30 11.43 -12.12
N GLN A 363 -15.16 10.90 -11.67
CA GLN A 363 -14.32 11.55 -10.67
C GLN A 363 -13.63 12.78 -11.27
N PHE A 364 -13.44 13.84 -10.46
CA PHE A 364 -12.79 15.09 -10.88
C PHE A 364 -11.46 14.84 -11.62
N HIS A 365 -10.61 13.95 -11.12
CA HIS A 365 -9.29 13.70 -11.71
C HIS A 365 -9.37 13.09 -13.11
N ALA A 366 -10.31 12.15 -13.34
CA ALA A 366 -10.56 11.61 -14.68
C ALA A 366 -11.00 12.71 -15.66
N ARG A 367 -11.77 13.69 -15.19
CA ARG A 367 -12.26 14.81 -15.99
C ARG A 367 -11.22 15.89 -16.22
N ALA A 368 -10.35 16.14 -15.26
CA ALA A 368 -9.32 17.17 -15.28
C ALA A 368 -8.05 16.77 -16.07
N THR A 369 -7.82 15.47 -16.28
CA THR A 369 -6.61 14.97 -16.96
C THR A 369 -6.53 15.39 -18.42
N LEU A 370 -5.36 15.83 -18.87
CA LEU A 370 -5.10 16.17 -20.27
C LEU A 370 -5.12 14.93 -21.16
N ARG A 371 -5.89 14.98 -22.26
CA ARG A 371 -5.83 13.97 -23.31
C ARG A 371 -4.67 14.25 -24.27
N VAL A 372 -4.30 13.26 -25.08
CA VAL A 372 -3.30 13.41 -26.14
C VAL A 372 -3.68 14.58 -27.06
N GLN A 373 -2.79 15.57 -27.19
CA GLN A 373 -2.97 16.85 -27.93
C GLN A 373 -3.92 17.89 -27.29
N GLU A 374 -4.30 17.71 -26.02
CA GLU A 374 -5.09 18.67 -25.24
C GLU A 374 -4.20 19.67 -24.48
N THR A 375 -4.72 20.86 -24.18
CA THR A 375 -4.07 21.88 -23.33
C THR A 375 -4.88 22.12 -22.07
N ASP A 376 -4.30 22.73 -21.04
CA ASP A 376 -4.98 23.01 -19.76
C ASP A 376 -6.31 23.76 -19.94
N ALA A 377 -6.36 24.72 -20.88
CA ALA A 377 -7.58 25.45 -21.21
C ALA A 377 -8.74 24.57 -21.71
N HIS A 378 -8.43 23.50 -22.44
CA HIS A 378 -9.44 22.54 -22.91
C HIS A 378 -9.97 21.69 -21.74
N ALA A 379 -9.08 21.24 -20.84
CA ALA A 379 -9.48 20.52 -19.64
C ALA A 379 -10.36 21.39 -18.73
N LEU A 380 -9.99 22.65 -18.50
CA LEU A 380 -10.79 23.63 -17.75
C LEU A 380 -12.19 23.84 -18.35
N LYS A 381 -12.28 23.94 -19.68
CA LYS A 381 -13.57 24.05 -20.37
C LYS A 381 -14.44 22.81 -20.18
N ARG A 382 -13.83 21.61 -20.20
CA ARG A 382 -14.53 20.33 -20.00
C ARG A 382 -15.08 20.21 -18.58
N ILE A 383 -14.26 20.43 -17.55
CA ILE A 383 -14.71 20.35 -16.15
C ILE A 383 -15.78 21.42 -15.83
N SER A 384 -15.70 22.59 -16.46
CA SER A 384 -16.73 23.63 -16.31
C SER A 384 -18.05 23.24 -16.96
N ALA A 385 -18.00 22.52 -18.09
CA ALA A 385 -19.19 22.07 -18.82
C ALA A 385 -19.85 20.82 -18.21
N ASP A 386 -19.13 20.05 -17.40
CA ASP A 386 -19.65 18.83 -16.77
C ASP A 386 -20.78 19.13 -15.77
N GLY A 387 -20.75 20.29 -15.10
CA GLY A 387 -21.78 20.70 -14.14
C GLY A 387 -21.74 19.96 -12.80
N TYR A 388 -20.66 19.22 -12.52
CA TYR A 388 -20.48 18.49 -11.27
C TYR A 388 -19.00 18.38 -10.86
N VAL A 389 -18.76 18.05 -9.58
CA VAL A 389 -17.45 17.70 -9.03
C VAL A 389 -17.54 16.32 -8.36
N GLY A 390 -16.91 15.31 -8.97
CA GLY A 390 -16.91 13.94 -8.45
C GLY A 390 -15.78 13.68 -7.47
N LEU A 391 -16.12 13.29 -6.24
CA LEU A 391 -15.17 12.92 -5.18
C LEU A 391 -15.27 11.41 -4.91
N PHE A 392 -14.16 10.68 -4.98
CA PHE A 392 -14.16 9.21 -4.92
C PHE A 392 -13.62 8.67 -3.60
N VAL A 393 -14.33 7.71 -3.02
CA VAL A 393 -13.92 6.92 -1.85
C VAL A 393 -14.28 5.44 -2.08
N SER A 394 -13.38 4.53 -1.70
CA SER A 394 -13.66 3.09 -1.66
C SER A 394 -14.23 2.68 -0.30
N ALA A 395 -15.27 1.84 -0.27
CA ALA A 395 -15.84 1.30 0.96
C ALA A 395 -14.84 0.46 1.77
N GLN A 396 -13.78 -0.06 1.16
CA GLN A 396 -12.68 -0.73 1.87
C GLN A 396 -12.02 0.17 2.92
N ARG A 397 -12.01 1.50 2.70
CA ARG A 397 -11.44 2.48 3.64
C ARG A 397 -12.28 2.65 4.91
N LEU A 398 -13.43 1.98 5.00
CA LEU A 398 -14.32 2.00 6.15
C LEU A 398 -14.02 0.89 7.17
N ILE A 399 -13.28 -0.14 6.76
CA ILE A 399 -12.95 -1.30 7.60
C ILE A 399 -11.94 -0.87 8.68
N PRO A 400 -12.22 -1.09 9.98
CA PRO A 400 -11.27 -0.83 11.05
C PRO A 400 -9.96 -1.59 10.84
N VAL A 401 -8.83 -0.95 11.19
CA VAL A 401 -7.54 -1.62 11.30
C VAL A 401 -7.47 -2.26 12.69
N GLY A 402 -7.71 -3.57 12.78
CA GLY A 402 -7.52 -4.33 14.02
C GLY A 402 -8.53 -5.47 14.20
N SER A 403 -8.03 -6.64 14.59
CA SER A 403 -8.81 -7.87 14.77
C SER A 403 -9.53 -7.97 16.13
N GLY A 404 -9.72 -6.87 16.87
CA GLY A 404 -9.94 -6.95 18.33
C GLY A 404 -10.95 -6.00 18.99
N ALA A 405 -11.73 -5.18 18.30
CA ALA A 405 -12.68 -4.27 18.97
C ALA A 405 -14.06 -4.25 18.29
N GLN A 406 -15.10 -3.90 19.07
CA GLN A 406 -16.50 -3.76 18.64
C GLN A 406 -16.60 -3.19 17.23
N GLU A 407 -17.44 -3.81 16.40
CA GLU A 407 -17.69 -3.30 15.06
C GLU A 407 -18.18 -1.85 15.13
N PRO A 408 -17.65 -0.95 14.27
CA PRO A 408 -17.96 0.47 14.34
C PRO A 408 -19.44 0.72 14.05
N SER A 409 -20.04 1.69 14.75
CA SER A 409 -21.41 2.12 14.53
C SER A 409 -21.58 2.77 13.15
N ALA A 410 -22.79 2.81 12.60
CA ALA A 410 -23.06 3.52 11.34
C ALA A 410 -22.70 5.01 11.42
N ALA A 411 -22.80 5.63 12.61
CA ALA A 411 -22.40 7.01 12.84
C ALA A 411 -20.88 7.21 12.73
N MET A 412 -20.08 6.28 13.28
CA MET A 412 -18.62 6.28 13.13
C MET A 412 -18.22 6.09 11.66
N LEU A 413 -18.89 5.19 10.94
CA LEU A 413 -18.62 4.94 9.51
C LEU A 413 -18.93 6.17 8.65
N ASN A 414 -20.05 6.85 8.92
CA ASN A 414 -20.40 8.10 8.22
C ASN A 414 -19.42 9.24 8.51
N ALA A 415 -18.91 9.32 9.74
CA ALA A 415 -17.88 10.30 10.09
C ALA A 415 -16.57 10.03 9.32
N ARG A 416 -16.13 8.76 9.25
CA ARG A 416 -14.97 8.36 8.43
C ARG A 416 -15.17 8.69 6.96
N LEU A 417 -16.35 8.41 6.40
CA LEU A 417 -16.70 8.76 5.03
C LEU A 417 -16.59 10.25 4.77
N LEU A 418 -17.16 11.08 5.65
CA LEU A 418 -17.12 12.53 5.51
C LEU A 418 -15.68 13.05 5.43
N VAL A 419 -14.80 12.63 6.34
CA VAL A 419 -13.40 13.06 6.34
C VAL A 419 -12.66 12.53 5.10
N ALA A 420 -12.98 11.31 4.65
CA ALA A 420 -12.40 10.74 3.42
C ALA A 420 -12.79 11.55 2.18
N TYR A 421 -14.04 12.01 2.10
CA TYR A 421 -14.48 12.90 1.02
C TYR A 421 -13.88 14.30 1.13
N ALA A 422 -13.68 14.84 2.34
CA ALA A 422 -12.96 16.09 2.53
C ALA A 422 -11.51 15.97 2.05
N ALA A 423 -10.84 14.85 2.33
CA ALA A 423 -9.49 14.59 1.83
C ALA A 423 -9.47 14.46 0.30
N ALA A 424 -10.48 13.81 -0.29
CA ALA A 424 -10.66 13.77 -1.74
C ALA A 424 -10.93 15.16 -2.34
N ALA A 425 -11.62 16.05 -1.62
CA ALA A 425 -11.84 17.43 -2.05
C ALA A 425 -10.54 18.25 -2.01
N ALA A 426 -9.73 18.11 -0.96
CA ALA A 426 -8.41 18.75 -0.89
C ALA A 426 -7.53 18.33 -2.09
N ARG A 427 -7.56 17.05 -2.44
CA ARG A 427 -6.88 16.51 -3.63
C ARG A 427 -7.42 17.09 -4.94
N ALA A 428 -8.74 17.22 -5.08
CA ALA A 428 -9.35 17.85 -6.25
C ALA A 428 -8.94 19.32 -6.39
N ILE A 429 -8.84 20.07 -5.28
CA ILE A 429 -8.35 21.45 -5.26
C ILE A 429 -6.90 21.50 -5.70
N ALA A 430 -6.05 20.56 -5.24
CA ALA A 430 -4.66 20.48 -5.66
C ALA A 430 -4.52 20.25 -7.18
N HIS A 431 -5.35 19.38 -7.77
CA HIS A 431 -5.36 19.16 -9.22
C HIS A 431 -5.88 20.39 -9.98
N LEU A 432 -6.91 21.06 -9.47
CA LEU A 432 -7.37 22.30 -10.10
C LEU A 432 -6.31 23.41 -10.02
N SER A 433 -5.60 23.52 -8.90
CA SER A 433 -4.49 24.45 -8.72
C SER A 433 -3.34 24.20 -9.68
N ASP A 434 -3.12 22.95 -10.10
CA ASP A 434 -2.13 22.60 -11.13
C ASP A 434 -2.54 23.08 -12.52
N LEU A 435 -3.84 23.07 -12.84
CA LEU A 435 -4.37 23.55 -14.12
C LEU A 435 -4.48 25.08 -14.16
N ASP A 436 -4.97 25.69 -13.07
CA ASP A 436 -5.08 27.13 -12.91
C ASP A 436 -5.12 27.52 -11.42
N GLY A 437 -3.96 27.92 -10.89
CA GLY A 437 -3.83 28.38 -9.51
C GLY A 437 -4.62 29.65 -9.18
N ALA A 438 -4.95 30.49 -10.18
CA ALA A 438 -5.73 31.71 -9.96
C ALA A 438 -7.23 31.43 -9.71
N SER A 439 -7.69 30.23 -10.08
CA SER A 439 -9.07 29.79 -9.90
C SER A 439 -9.36 29.21 -8.50
N ILE A 440 -8.41 29.21 -7.57
CA ILE A 440 -8.62 28.71 -6.20
C ILE A 440 -8.88 29.88 -5.24
N ALA A 441 -9.92 29.75 -4.41
CA ALA A 441 -10.19 30.73 -3.36
C ALA A 441 -9.08 30.69 -2.28
N PRO A 442 -8.53 31.83 -1.84
CA PRO A 442 -7.42 31.87 -0.87
C PRO A 442 -7.73 31.19 0.47
N ASP A 443 -9.00 31.17 0.88
CA ASP A 443 -9.49 30.58 2.13
C ASP A 443 -10.02 29.14 1.98
N ALA A 444 -9.94 28.55 0.77
CA ALA A 444 -10.45 27.20 0.48
C ALA A 444 -9.95 26.13 1.48
N PRO A 445 -8.66 26.07 1.86
CA PRO A 445 -8.18 25.07 2.81
C PRO A 445 -8.87 25.19 4.19
N SER A 446 -9.01 26.41 4.70
CA SER A 446 -9.63 26.68 6.00
C SER A 446 -11.14 26.45 5.99
N LEU A 447 -11.82 26.74 4.86
CA LEU A 447 -13.25 26.47 4.70
C LEU A 447 -13.59 24.98 4.83
N ILE A 448 -12.80 24.10 4.20
CA ILE A 448 -13.03 22.65 4.29
C ILE A 448 -12.71 22.12 5.70
N ALA A 449 -11.59 22.55 6.30
CA ALA A 449 -11.22 22.14 7.65
C ALA A 449 -12.33 22.48 8.66
N LYS A 450 -12.90 23.68 8.55
CA LYS A 450 -14.02 24.13 9.38
C LYS A 450 -15.29 23.31 9.16
N ALA A 451 -15.67 23.07 7.90
CA ALA A 451 -16.87 22.29 7.58
C ALA A 451 -16.81 20.86 8.14
N VAL A 452 -15.62 20.27 8.22
CA VAL A 452 -15.39 18.96 8.86
C VAL A 452 -15.48 19.05 10.39
N ALA A 453 -14.84 20.06 11.00
CA ALA A 453 -14.84 20.24 12.45
C ALA A 453 -16.25 20.51 13.02
N ASP A 454 -17.10 21.24 12.28
CA ASP A 454 -18.45 21.62 12.70
C ASP A 454 -19.44 20.44 12.81
N VAL A 455 -19.12 19.28 12.21
CA VAL A 455 -20.04 18.13 12.11
C VAL A 455 -19.51 16.84 12.74
N ILE A 456 -18.34 16.87 13.39
CA ILE A 456 -17.73 15.74 14.10
C ILE A 456 -17.86 15.93 15.61
N SER A 457 -18.18 14.84 16.32
CA SER A 457 -18.21 14.76 17.78
C SER A 457 -17.18 13.72 18.26
N PRO A 458 -16.40 14.00 19.33
CA PRO A 458 -16.33 15.25 20.08
C PRO A 458 -15.78 16.41 19.24
N ALA A 459 -16.20 17.63 19.58
CA ALA A 459 -15.79 18.83 18.86
C ALA A 459 -14.27 18.99 18.85
N MET A 460 -13.71 19.24 17.68
CA MET A 460 -12.27 19.39 17.48
C MET A 460 -11.89 20.86 17.36
N PRO A 461 -10.67 21.25 17.75
CA PRO A 461 -10.17 22.58 17.45
C PRO A 461 -10.12 22.77 15.93
N VAL A 462 -10.66 23.88 15.45
CA VAL A 462 -10.64 24.22 14.02
C VAL A 462 -9.19 24.51 13.63
N ALA A 463 -8.62 23.63 12.81
CA ALA A 463 -7.33 23.89 12.19
C ALA A 463 -7.49 25.00 11.14
N GLU A 464 -6.52 25.90 11.06
CA GLU A 464 -6.42 26.92 10.00
C GLU A 464 -5.28 26.56 9.04
N PRO A 465 -5.43 25.51 8.20
CA PRO A 465 -4.42 25.19 7.21
C PRO A 465 -4.29 26.35 6.24
N ALA A 466 -3.05 26.79 6.02
CA ALA A 466 -2.72 27.88 5.10
C ALA A 466 -2.59 27.41 3.65
N THR A 467 -2.36 26.12 3.43
CA THR A 467 -2.21 25.51 2.10
C THR A 467 -3.07 24.26 1.96
N VAL A 468 -3.32 23.85 0.70
CA VAL A 468 -4.10 22.64 0.38
C VAL A 468 -3.41 21.39 0.93
N GLU A 469 -2.08 21.39 0.95
CA GLU A 469 -1.23 20.31 1.45
C GLU A 469 -1.37 20.16 2.98
N GLN A 470 -1.41 21.29 3.70
CA GLN A 470 -1.65 21.28 5.13
C GLN A 470 -3.05 20.77 5.46
N LEU A 471 -4.06 21.14 4.65
CA LEU A 471 -5.42 20.60 4.78
C LEU A 471 -5.44 19.09 4.56
N GLU A 472 -4.85 18.61 3.48
CA GLU A 472 -4.85 17.17 3.15
C GLU A 472 -4.21 16.36 4.28
N ARG A 473 -3.07 16.79 4.81
CA ARG A 473 -2.41 16.13 5.95
C ARG A 473 -3.26 16.14 7.20
N TYR A 474 -3.85 17.27 7.54
CA TYR A 474 -4.76 17.37 8.68
C TYR A 474 -5.91 16.36 8.57
N LEU A 475 -6.49 16.19 7.37
CA LEU A 475 -7.57 15.25 7.12
C LEU A 475 -7.10 13.79 7.11
N ILE A 476 -5.90 13.49 6.62
CA ILE A 476 -5.29 12.15 6.67
C ILE A 476 -5.01 11.77 8.13
N ASP A 477 -4.39 12.65 8.91
CA ASP A 477 -4.11 12.41 10.33
C ASP A 477 -5.40 12.19 11.11
N LEU A 478 -6.44 12.97 10.80
CA LEU A 478 -7.76 12.78 11.36
C LEU A 478 -8.36 11.41 10.98
N LEU A 479 -8.26 11.00 9.71
CA LEU A 479 -8.70 9.67 9.28
C LEU A 479 -7.98 8.55 10.01
N VAL A 480 -6.66 8.68 10.22
CA VAL A 480 -5.87 7.70 10.98
C VAL A 480 -6.39 7.62 12.42
N ARG A 481 -6.58 8.76 13.09
CA ARG A 481 -7.15 8.81 14.44
C ARG A 481 -8.54 8.19 14.52
N MET A 482 -9.40 8.45 13.53
CA MET A 482 -10.77 7.91 13.46
C MET A 482 -10.81 6.41 13.15
N SER A 483 -9.76 5.89 12.50
CA SER A 483 -9.63 4.48 12.14
C SER A 483 -9.14 3.61 13.29
N ARG A 484 -8.66 4.22 14.38
CA ARG A 484 -8.26 3.49 15.59
C ARG A 484 -9.45 2.77 16.22
N SER A 485 -9.17 1.61 16.81
CA SER A 485 -10.16 0.79 17.52
C SER A 485 -10.72 1.45 18.78
N ASP A 486 -9.96 2.38 19.40
CA ASP A 486 -10.34 3.17 20.57
C ASP A 486 -10.97 4.53 20.22
N SER A 487 -11.17 4.82 18.93
CA SER A 487 -11.75 6.07 18.47
C SER A 487 -13.20 6.23 18.95
N LEU A 488 -13.52 7.42 19.48
CA LEU A 488 -14.89 7.82 19.87
C LEU A 488 -15.49 8.83 18.89
N PHE A 489 -14.87 9.03 17.72
CA PHE A 489 -15.33 10.02 16.75
C PHE A 489 -16.57 9.53 15.99
N GLU A 490 -17.64 10.32 16.06
CA GLU A 490 -18.91 10.09 15.39
C GLU A 490 -19.42 11.35 14.70
N LEU A 491 -20.40 11.19 13.81
CA LEU A 491 -21.07 12.31 13.17
C LEU A 491 -22.01 13.00 14.17
N ALA A 492 -21.84 14.30 14.39
CA ALA A 492 -22.64 15.07 15.35
C ALA A 492 -24.08 15.34 14.89
N THR A 493 -24.36 15.12 13.60
CA THR A 493 -25.66 15.39 12.94
C THR A 493 -26.00 14.27 11.95
N THR A 494 -27.13 14.38 11.27
CA THR A 494 -27.53 13.42 10.23
C THR A 494 -26.68 13.57 8.97
N PRO A 495 -26.43 12.47 8.21
CA PRO A 495 -25.75 12.54 6.91
C PRO A 495 -26.38 13.54 5.94
N ALA A 496 -27.70 13.64 5.91
CA ALA A 496 -28.45 14.59 5.08
C ALA A 496 -28.19 16.07 5.42
N THR A 497 -27.52 16.37 6.53
CA THR A 497 -27.08 17.74 6.89
C THR A 497 -25.56 17.88 6.75
N ALA A 498 -24.79 16.90 7.22
CA ALA A 498 -23.32 16.97 7.21
C ALA A 498 -22.72 16.98 5.80
N PHE A 499 -23.19 16.10 4.90
CA PHE A 499 -22.66 16.01 3.54
C PHE A 499 -22.99 17.22 2.68
N PRO A 500 -24.21 17.78 2.71
CA PRO A 500 -24.48 19.07 2.06
C PRO A 500 -23.62 20.22 2.60
N HIS A 501 -23.34 20.24 3.90
CA HIS A 501 -22.47 21.26 4.50
C HIS A 501 -21.04 21.20 3.95
N LEU A 502 -20.47 19.98 3.87
CA LEU A 502 -19.17 19.76 3.22
C LEU A 502 -19.22 20.14 1.72
N ALA A 503 -20.27 19.73 1.00
CA ALA A 503 -20.41 20.03 -0.42
C ALA A 503 -20.45 21.53 -0.72
N GLU A 504 -21.10 22.32 0.14
CA GLU A 504 -21.15 23.78 0.02
C GLU A 504 -19.76 24.41 0.24
N ALA A 505 -18.95 23.87 1.17
CA ALA A 505 -17.57 24.30 1.35
C ALA A 505 -16.71 23.98 0.11
N VAL A 506 -16.92 22.81 -0.51
CA VAL A 506 -16.26 22.44 -1.78
C VAL A 506 -16.63 23.43 -2.89
N ARG A 507 -17.92 23.71 -3.12
CA ARG A 507 -18.36 24.68 -4.16
C ARG A 507 -17.75 26.06 -4.00
N LYS A 508 -17.57 26.53 -2.76
CA LYS A 508 -16.96 27.84 -2.45
C LYS A 508 -15.44 27.87 -2.62
N SER A 509 -14.79 26.71 -2.78
CA SER A 509 -13.34 26.61 -2.91
C SER A 509 -12.83 27.09 -4.28
N SER A 510 -13.68 27.18 -5.30
CA SER A 510 -13.33 27.68 -6.63
C SER A 510 -14.53 28.29 -7.35
N PRO A 511 -14.38 29.40 -8.09
CA PRO A 511 -15.44 29.94 -8.95
C PRO A 511 -15.94 28.94 -10.00
N ILE A 512 -15.08 28.02 -10.47
CA ILE A 512 -15.45 26.99 -11.46
C ILE A 512 -16.47 26.00 -10.89
N TRP A 513 -16.46 25.80 -9.57
CA TRP A 513 -17.34 24.84 -8.89
C TRP A 513 -18.59 25.48 -8.31
N GLN A 514 -18.73 26.79 -8.39
CA GLN A 514 -19.79 27.53 -7.73
C GLN A 514 -21.20 27.01 -8.09
N ASP A 515 -21.44 26.65 -9.35
CA ASP A 515 -22.75 26.14 -9.81
C ASP A 515 -22.78 24.60 -10.00
N SER A 516 -21.71 23.91 -9.63
CA SER A 516 -21.58 22.47 -9.82
C SER A 516 -22.22 21.67 -8.68
N GLN A 517 -22.81 20.52 -9.00
CA GLN A 517 -23.26 19.55 -8.00
C GLN A 517 -22.09 18.69 -7.50
N VAL A 518 -21.94 18.50 -6.20
CA VAL A 518 -20.91 17.59 -5.65
C VAL A 518 -21.41 16.15 -5.67
N LEU A 519 -20.73 15.28 -6.41
CA LEU A 519 -21.05 13.86 -6.47
C LEU A 519 -20.13 13.09 -5.53
N PHE A 520 -20.69 12.54 -4.47
CA PHE A 520 -19.99 11.63 -3.56
C PHE A 520 -20.04 10.21 -4.15
N LEU A 521 -18.91 9.78 -4.70
CA LEU A 521 -18.76 8.49 -5.38
C LEU A 521 -18.26 7.47 -4.35
N LEU A 522 -19.05 6.44 -4.04
CA LEU A 522 -18.69 5.37 -3.10
C LEU A 522 -18.62 4.03 -3.84
N ASP A 523 -17.44 3.41 -3.85
CA ASP A 523 -17.24 2.15 -4.57
C ASP A 523 -17.27 0.92 -3.66
N ASP A 524 -17.80 -0.18 -4.22
CA ASP A 524 -17.82 -1.55 -3.71
C ASP A 524 -18.38 -1.70 -2.30
N VAL A 525 -19.57 -1.14 -2.08
CA VAL A 525 -20.37 -1.42 -0.89
C VAL A 525 -20.94 -2.84 -1.04
N SER A 526 -20.18 -3.84 -0.61
CA SER A 526 -20.52 -5.25 -0.77
C SER A 526 -20.33 -6.06 0.52
N THR A 527 -20.95 -7.24 0.54
CA THR A 527 -20.92 -8.20 1.68
C THR A 527 -19.53 -8.76 1.97
N ARG A 528 -18.53 -8.42 1.14
CA ARG A 528 -17.12 -8.78 1.38
C ARG A 528 -16.49 -7.99 2.52
N TYR A 529 -16.91 -6.74 2.71
CA TYR A 529 -16.25 -5.81 3.63
C TYR A 529 -17.16 -5.42 4.79
N LEU A 530 -18.47 -5.42 4.56
CA LEU A 530 -19.49 -5.04 5.52
C LEU A 530 -20.52 -6.16 5.61
N ASP A 531 -21.06 -6.40 6.79
CA ASP A 531 -22.20 -7.27 6.97
C ASP A 531 -23.45 -6.69 6.30
N SER A 532 -24.37 -7.56 5.87
CA SER A 532 -25.57 -7.15 5.13
C SER A 532 -26.42 -6.10 5.87
N ARG A 533 -26.44 -6.15 7.21
CA ARG A 533 -27.18 -5.19 8.04
C ARG A 533 -26.54 -3.81 8.01
N LYS A 534 -25.21 -3.70 8.16
CA LYS A 534 -24.53 -2.40 8.03
C LYS A 534 -24.61 -1.83 6.63
N ILE A 535 -24.60 -2.68 5.59
CA ILE A 535 -24.83 -2.21 4.21
C ILE A 535 -26.20 -1.54 4.10
N GLU A 536 -27.25 -2.18 4.64
CA GLU A 536 -28.60 -1.60 4.65
C GLU A 536 -28.64 -0.27 5.42
N GLU A 537 -28.06 -0.23 6.62
CA GLU A 537 -28.03 0.98 7.47
C GLU A 537 -27.25 2.13 6.79
N LEU A 538 -26.08 1.84 6.22
CA LEU A 538 -25.23 2.80 5.52
C LEU A 538 -25.91 3.33 4.25
N LEU A 539 -26.36 2.43 3.35
CA LEU A 539 -26.99 2.84 2.10
C LEU A 539 -28.27 3.65 2.37
N SER A 540 -29.10 3.23 3.33
CA SER A 540 -30.33 3.95 3.69
C SER A 540 -30.05 5.38 4.19
N ALA A 541 -28.91 5.61 4.84
CA ALA A 541 -28.51 6.93 5.33
C ALA A 541 -27.98 7.86 4.22
N LEU A 542 -27.49 7.31 3.10
CA LEU A 542 -26.82 8.06 2.03
C LEU A 542 -27.73 8.35 0.82
N ILE A 543 -28.86 7.65 0.64
CA ILE A 543 -29.77 7.81 -0.51
C ILE A 543 -30.74 9.02 -0.41
N PHE A 544 -30.33 10.12 0.22
CA PHE A 544 -31.16 11.33 0.31
C PHE A 544 -31.00 12.23 -0.94
N GLN A 545 -32.04 12.99 -1.28
CA GLN A 545 -32.01 13.95 -2.38
C GLN A 545 -31.64 15.34 -1.88
N HIS A 546 -30.71 16.01 -2.57
CA HIS A 546 -30.31 17.37 -2.26
C HIS A 546 -29.88 18.11 -3.55
N PRO A 547 -30.15 19.42 -3.69
CA PRO A 547 -29.76 20.17 -4.90
C PRO A 547 -28.23 20.28 -5.06
N VAL A 548 -27.51 20.42 -3.95
CA VAL A 548 -26.06 20.69 -3.94
C VAL A 548 -25.19 19.43 -4.08
N CYS A 549 -25.70 18.26 -3.69
CA CYS A 549 -24.92 17.03 -3.70
C CYS A 549 -25.76 15.77 -3.92
N ALA A 550 -25.11 14.70 -4.40
CA ALA A 550 -25.74 13.40 -4.56
C ALA A 550 -24.73 12.26 -4.37
N PHE A 551 -25.22 11.09 -3.92
CA PHE A 551 -24.42 9.88 -3.80
C PHE A 551 -24.52 8.99 -5.04
N LYS A 552 -23.37 8.51 -5.52
CA LYS A 552 -23.25 7.53 -6.61
C LYS A 552 -22.54 6.30 -6.05
N LEU A 553 -23.28 5.21 -5.92
CA LEU A 553 -22.85 4.06 -5.14
C LEU A 553 -22.70 2.86 -6.07
N THR A 554 -21.62 2.08 -5.95
CA THR A 554 -21.55 0.77 -6.60
C THR A 554 -21.78 -0.33 -5.58
N SER A 555 -22.54 -1.34 -6.00
CA SER A 555 -22.80 -2.53 -5.20
C SER A 555 -22.96 -3.76 -6.08
N GLU A 556 -23.01 -4.94 -5.47
CA GLU A 556 -23.30 -6.18 -6.19
C GLU A 556 -24.79 -6.28 -6.56
N ALA A 557 -25.12 -7.08 -7.57
CA ALA A 557 -26.50 -7.19 -8.08
C ALA A 557 -27.47 -7.71 -7.01
N GLN A 558 -26.98 -8.49 -6.04
CA GLN A 558 -27.79 -9.02 -4.95
C GLN A 558 -28.12 -8.00 -3.86
N THR A 559 -27.44 -6.86 -3.80
CA THR A 559 -27.81 -5.75 -2.92
C THR A 559 -29.16 -5.15 -3.32
N ILE A 560 -29.60 -5.36 -4.57
CA ILE A 560 -30.97 -5.06 -5.03
C ILE A 560 -32.02 -5.83 -4.20
N PHE A 561 -31.65 -6.99 -3.64
CA PHE A 561 -32.55 -7.78 -2.78
C PHE A 561 -32.61 -7.28 -1.33
N LEU A 562 -31.83 -6.26 -0.94
CA LEU A 562 -31.93 -5.66 0.38
C LEU A 562 -33.09 -4.66 0.43
N THR A 563 -33.83 -4.64 1.54
CA THR A 563 -34.92 -3.69 1.75
C THR A 563 -34.34 -2.38 2.26
N LEU A 564 -33.85 -1.53 1.35
CA LEU A 564 -33.38 -0.19 1.70
C LEU A 564 -34.52 0.60 2.35
N LYS A 565 -34.20 1.39 3.37
CA LYS A 565 -35.17 2.25 4.06
C LYS A 565 -34.99 3.69 3.59
N SER A 566 -36.07 4.47 3.64
CA SER A 566 -36.00 5.92 3.47
C SER A 566 -35.08 6.52 4.55
N PRO A 567 -34.52 7.73 4.34
CA PRO A 567 -33.56 8.33 5.29
C PRO A 567 -34.05 8.47 6.74
N GLY A 568 -35.37 8.43 6.98
CA GLY A 568 -35.98 8.40 8.32
C GLY A 568 -36.16 7.00 8.93
N GLN A 569 -35.72 5.94 8.24
CA GLN A 569 -35.84 4.51 8.61
C GLN A 569 -37.27 3.98 8.84
N LEU A 570 -38.31 4.73 8.47
CA LEU A 570 -39.71 4.38 8.75
C LEU A 570 -40.40 3.60 7.61
N HIS A 571 -39.97 3.79 6.36
CA HIS A 571 -40.59 3.17 5.17
C HIS A 571 -39.54 2.60 4.22
N PRO A 572 -39.84 1.55 3.44
CA PRO A 572 -38.97 1.09 2.37
C PRO A 572 -38.74 2.20 1.32
N ALA A 573 -37.50 2.38 0.89
CA ALA A 573 -37.14 3.29 -0.19
C ALA A 573 -37.62 2.74 -1.54
N SER A 574 -38.19 3.61 -2.38
CA SER A 574 -38.74 3.26 -3.68
C SER A 574 -37.78 3.63 -4.81
N ALA A 575 -37.35 2.62 -5.58
CA ALA A 575 -36.57 2.82 -6.80
C ALA A 575 -37.37 3.65 -7.82
N GLY A 576 -36.73 4.63 -8.44
CA GLY A 576 -37.32 5.61 -9.36
C GLY A 576 -37.86 6.87 -8.69
N ARG A 577 -38.25 6.82 -7.42
CA ARG A 577 -38.68 7.99 -6.63
C ARG A 577 -37.58 8.51 -5.73
N ASP A 578 -37.01 7.64 -4.90
CA ASP A 578 -36.05 8.02 -3.85
C ASP A 578 -34.61 7.93 -4.38
N PHE A 579 -34.31 6.90 -5.18
CA PHE A 579 -33.02 6.69 -5.86
C PHE A 579 -33.21 6.05 -7.24
N GLN A 580 -32.22 6.19 -8.12
CA GLN A 580 -32.19 5.51 -9.43
C GLN A 580 -31.34 4.23 -9.37
N THR A 581 -31.66 3.25 -10.22
CA THR A 581 -30.87 2.01 -10.38
C THR A 581 -30.28 1.93 -11.79
N PHE A 582 -29.02 1.53 -11.89
CA PHE A 582 -28.35 1.29 -13.16
C PHE A 582 -27.57 -0.02 -13.13
N ASP A 583 -28.07 -1.03 -13.86
CA ASP A 583 -27.40 -2.33 -13.96
C ASP A 583 -26.42 -2.34 -15.15
N LEU A 584 -25.15 -2.05 -14.85
CA LEU A 584 -24.10 -2.05 -15.87
C LEU A 584 -23.86 -3.46 -16.44
N GLY A 585 -24.06 -4.51 -15.64
CA GLY A 585 -23.88 -5.89 -16.10
C GLY A 585 -24.87 -6.24 -17.21
N ALA A 586 -26.13 -5.86 -17.04
CA ALA A 586 -27.17 -6.04 -18.05
C ALA A 586 -26.88 -5.22 -19.33
N GLU A 587 -26.43 -3.98 -19.20
CA GLU A 587 -26.12 -3.10 -20.34
C GLU A 587 -24.94 -3.60 -21.18
N VAL A 588 -23.88 -4.09 -20.53
CA VAL A 588 -22.75 -4.73 -21.21
C VAL A 588 -23.23 -6.00 -21.92
N TYR A 589 -24.05 -6.81 -21.25
CA TYR A 589 -24.58 -8.05 -21.83
C TYR A 589 -25.48 -7.79 -23.05
N GLU A 590 -26.34 -6.79 -23.01
CA GLU A 590 -27.14 -6.37 -24.17
C GLU A 590 -26.27 -5.85 -25.31
N THR A 591 -25.20 -5.11 -24.99
CA THR A 591 -24.22 -4.65 -25.99
C THR A 591 -23.52 -5.83 -26.68
N LEU A 592 -23.19 -6.89 -25.93
CA LEU A 592 -22.58 -8.11 -26.48
C LEU A 592 -23.54 -8.88 -27.41
N LYS A 593 -24.85 -8.81 -27.16
CA LYS A 593 -25.87 -9.47 -27.98
C LYS A 593 -26.21 -8.76 -29.29
N ARG A 594 -25.94 -7.46 -29.40
CA ARG A 594 -26.22 -6.70 -30.63
C ARG A 594 -25.49 -7.33 -31.82
N PRO A 595 -26.18 -7.59 -32.96
CA PRO A 595 -25.55 -8.16 -34.15
C PRO A 595 -24.32 -7.34 -34.59
N GLY A 596 -23.14 -7.97 -34.61
CA GLY A 596 -21.86 -7.31 -34.94
C GLY A 596 -21.30 -6.36 -33.87
N GLY A 597 -22.14 -5.81 -32.99
CA GLY A 597 -21.76 -4.86 -31.94
C GLY A 597 -20.84 -5.45 -30.87
N GLY A 598 -21.08 -6.70 -30.46
CA GLY A 598 -20.28 -7.35 -29.41
C GLY A 598 -18.79 -7.53 -29.78
N LYS A 599 -18.50 -7.92 -31.03
CA LYS A 599 -17.11 -8.07 -31.50
C LYS A 599 -16.38 -6.73 -31.53
N THR A 600 -17.05 -5.69 -32.02
CA THR A 600 -16.50 -4.32 -32.06
C THR A 600 -16.21 -3.82 -30.66
N PHE A 601 -17.16 -3.98 -29.73
CA PHE A 601 -17.01 -3.58 -28.33
C PHE A 601 -15.80 -4.25 -27.66
N ILE A 602 -15.68 -5.59 -27.75
CA ILE A 602 -14.53 -6.31 -27.16
C ILE A 602 -13.22 -5.91 -27.84
N ASN A 603 -13.20 -5.74 -29.16
CA ASN A 603 -12.01 -5.29 -29.87
C ASN A 603 -11.59 -3.87 -29.44
N ASP A 604 -12.53 -2.95 -29.23
CA ASP A 604 -12.23 -1.59 -28.79
C ASP A 604 -11.69 -1.57 -27.35
N VAL A 605 -12.22 -2.40 -26.46
CA VAL A 605 -11.67 -2.59 -25.11
C VAL A 605 -10.22 -3.07 -25.16
N LEU A 606 -9.93 -4.09 -25.98
CA LEU A 606 -8.57 -4.59 -26.13
C LEU A 606 -7.65 -3.57 -26.82
N ARG A 607 -8.17 -2.80 -27.78
CA ARG A 607 -7.42 -1.79 -28.54
C ARG A 607 -7.04 -0.59 -27.65
N ALA A 608 -7.94 -0.15 -26.78
CA ALA A 608 -7.65 0.90 -25.80
C ALA A 608 -6.41 0.55 -24.95
N ARG A 609 -6.36 -0.69 -24.46
CA ARG A 609 -5.22 -1.22 -23.69
C ARG A 609 -3.96 -1.43 -24.52
N ALA A 610 -4.11 -1.93 -25.75
CA ALA A 610 -2.98 -2.17 -26.66
C ALA A 610 -2.14 -0.91 -26.93
N LYS A 611 -2.78 0.27 -27.00
CA LYS A 611 -2.08 1.54 -27.18
C LYS A 611 -1.14 1.90 -26.02
N LEU A 612 -1.43 1.40 -24.82
CA LEU A 612 -0.72 1.73 -23.58
C LEU A 612 0.26 0.62 -23.15
N TYR A 613 0.22 -0.54 -23.80
CA TYR A 613 1.10 -1.66 -23.54
C TYR A 613 2.19 -1.77 -24.60
N SER A 614 3.43 -1.38 -24.25
CA SER A 614 4.58 -1.44 -25.16
C SER A 614 4.92 -2.85 -25.67
N GLY A 615 4.53 -3.89 -24.92
CA GLY A 615 4.69 -5.29 -25.30
C GLY A 615 3.62 -5.81 -26.27
N HIS A 616 2.66 -5.00 -26.72
CA HIS A 616 1.65 -5.39 -27.71
C HIS A 616 2.26 -5.42 -29.13
N PRO A 617 1.90 -6.39 -30.01
CA PRO A 617 2.36 -6.36 -31.40
C PRO A 617 1.80 -5.15 -32.15
N SER A 618 2.51 -4.65 -33.17
CA SER A 618 2.01 -3.58 -34.05
C SER A 618 0.89 -4.05 -35.00
N ALA A 619 -0.21 -4.59 -34.46
CA ALA A 619 -1.39 -5.09 -35.16
C ALA A 619 -2.63 -4.89 -34.29
N GLU A 620 -3.83 -4.90 -34.87
CA GLU A 620 -5.05 -4.77 -34.06
C GLU A 620 -5.37 -6.08 -33.32
N PRO A 621 -6.05 -6.04 -32.15
CA PRO A 621 -6.38 -7.26 -31.40
C PRO A 621 -7.13 -8.33 -32.22
N ARG A 622 -8.03 -7.91 -33.11
CA ARG A 622 -8.69 -8.81 -34.07
C ARG A 622 -7.73 -9.54 -35.02
N ASP A 623 -6.65 -8.89 -35.44
CA ASP A 623 -5.64 -9.46 -36.34
C ASP A 623 -4.67 -10.37 -35.57
N VAL A 624 -4.47 -10.08 -34.29
CA VAL A 624 -3.68 -10.92 -33.38
C VAL A 624 -4.39 -12.25 -33.11
N LEU A 625 -5.71 -12.24 -32.93
CA LEU A 625 -6.50 -13.44 -32.62
C LEU A 625 -6.94 -14.22 -33.86
N GLY A 626 -7.20 -13.53 -34.97
CA GLY A 626 -8.02 -14.09 -36.04
C GLY A 626 -9.48 -14.28 -35.60
N ASP A 627 -10.25 -15.04 -36.35
CA ASP A 627 -11.66 -15.28 -36.04
C ASP A 627 -12.15 -16.67 -36.50
N ILE A 628 -13.10 -17.24 -35.75
CA ILE A 628 -13.86 -18.45 -36.08
C ILE A 628 -15.30 -18.24 -35.61
N ASP A 629 -16.29 -18.64 -36.40
CA ASP A 629 -17.68 -18.49 -36.01
C ASP A 629 -18.09 -19.48 -34.90
N LEU A 630 -19.04 -19.07 -34.06
CA LEU A 630 -19.50 -19.88 -32.92
C LEU A 630 -20.18 -21.19 -33.35
N GLU A 631 -20.74 -21.23 -34.56
CA GLU A 631 -21.39 -22.42 -35.10
C GLU A 631 -20.37 -23.48 -35.49
N SER A 632 -19.26 -23.09 -36.14
CA SER A 632 -18.13 -23.97 -36.41
C SER A 632 -17.57 -24.60 -35.14
N ILE A 633 -17.43 -23.85 -34.04
CA ILE A 633 -17.01 -24.40 -32.75
C ILE A 633 -17.97 -25.52 -32.30
N ALA A 634 -19.28 -25.26 -32.32
CA ALA A 634 -20.29 -26.24 -31.93
C ALA A 634 -20.28 -27.49 -32.84
N ARG A 635 -20.10 -27.31 -34.15
CA ARG A 635 -20.00 -28.42 -35.11
C ARG A 635 -18.74 -29.26 -34.86
N THR A 636 -17.59 -28.64 -34.59
CA THR A 636 -16.35 -29.35 -34.26
C THR A 636 -16.48 -30.13 -32.95
N ILE A 637 -17.20 -29.63 -31.95
CA ILE A 637 -17.47 -30.37 -30.70
C ILE A 637 -18.22 -31.68 -31.00
N VAL A 638 -19.27 -31.61 -31.82
CA VAL A 638 -20.11 -32.76 -32.17
C VAL A 638 -19.34 -33.76 -33.02
N SER A 639 -18.54 -33.30 -33.98
CA SER A 639 -17.84 -34.16 -34.93
C SER A 639 -16.53 -34.76 -34.39
N SER A 640 -15.98 -34.25 -33.28
CA SER A 640 -14.68 -34.67 -32.74
C SER A 640 -14.79 -35.61 -31.55
N GLN A 641 -13.93 -36.64 -31.53
CA GLN A 641 -13.76 -37.48 -30.34
C GLN A 641 -12.95 -36.75 -29.25
N PRO A 642 -13.18 -37.03 -27.94
CA PRO A 642 -12.48 -36.37 -26.83
C PRO A 642 -10.95 -36.32 -26.92
N THR A 643 -10.33 -37.30 -27.59
CA THR A 643 -8.87 -37.44 -27.71
C THR A 643 -8.29 -36.90 -29.01
N SER A 644 -9.09 -36.29 -29.90
CA SER A 644 -8.63 -35.86 -31.22
C SER A 644 -7.74 -34.61 -31.16
N THR A 645 -6.87 -34.45 -32.17
CA THR A 645 -6.06 -33.23 -32.36
C THR A 645 -6.92 -31.98 -32.54
N ASP A 646 -8.13 -32.14 -33.08
CA ASP A 646 -9.04 -31.01 -33.34
C ASP A 646 -9.58 -30.40 -32.04
N ARG A 647 -9.72 -31.21 -30.97
CA ARG A 647 -10.09 -30.69 -29.64
C ARG A 647 -9.01 -29.85 -28.98
N LYS A 648 -7.76 -29.98 -29.42
CA LYS A 648 -6.66 -29.11 -28.97
C LYS A 648 -6.66 -27.74 -29.65
N ARG A 649 -7.60 -27.47 -30.57
CA ARG A 649 -7.68 -26.24 -31.37
C ARG A 649 -9.11 -25.68 -31.44
N LEU A 650 -9.89 -25.94 -30.40
CA LEU A 650 -11.33 -25.69 -30.43
C LEU A 650 -11.68 -24.22 -30.19
N TYR A 651 -11.16 -23.64 -29.12
CA TYR A 651 -11.48 -22.26 -28.71
C TYR A 651 -10.37 -21.30 -29.15
N TRP A 652 -10.64 -20.46 -30.15
CA TRP A 652 -9.72 -19.44 -30.64
C TRP A 652 -10.47 -18.31 -31.34
N GLY A 653 -9.81 -17.18 -31.58
CA GLY A 653 -10.37 -16.05 -32.33
C GLY A 653 -11.26 -15.10 -31.51
N LEU A 654 -11.55 -13.93 -32.10
CA LEU A 654 -12.30 -12.86 -31.44
C LEU A 654 -13.75 -13.26 -31.11
N SER A 655 -14.43 -14.02 -31.98
CA SER A 655 -15.79 -14.50 -31.69
C SER A 655 -15.82 -15.44 -30.49
N ALA A 656 -14.87 -16.37 -30.36
CA ALA A 656 -14.81 -17.26 -29.20
C ALA A 656 -14.61 -16.46 -27.90
N LEU A 657 -13.70 -15.48 -27.93
CA LEU A 657 -13.46 -14.58 -26.80
C LEU A 657 -14.71 -13.75 -26.43
N THR A 658 -15.41 -13.23 -27.44
CA THR A 658 -16.68 -12.52 -27.27
C THR A 658 -17.77 -13.45 -26.73
N GLY A 659 -17.86 -14.68 -27.23
CA GLY A 659 -18.88 -15.67 -26.85
C GLY A 659 -18.71 -16.19 -25.43
N VAL A 660 -17.49 -16.21 -24.89
CA VAL A 660 -17.23 -16.54 -23.48
C VAL A 660 -17.55 -15.37 -22.54
N CYS A 661 -17.55 -14.13 -23.04
CA CYS A 661 -17.90 -12.96 -22.26
C CYS A 661 -19.41 -12.89 -22.02
N VAL A 662 -19.83 -13.05 -20.77
CA VAL A 662 -21.23 -12.89 -20.33
C VAL A 662 -21.42 -11.57 -19.57
N GLY A 663 -20.51 -10.60 -19.78
CA GLY A 663 -20.49 -9.31 -19.10
C GLY A 663 -19.31 -9.10 -18.14
N ASP A 664 -18.45 -10.10 -17.92
CA ASP A 664 -17.17 -9.94 -17.25
C ASP A 664 -16.06 -9.64 -18.27
N ILE A 665 -15.72 -8.36 -18.39
CA ILE A 665 -14.67 -7.84 -19.28
C ILE A 665 -13.28 -8.18 -18.72
N GLY A 666 -13.12 -8.28 -17.40
CA GLY A 666 -11.86 -8.65 -16.76
C GLY A 666 -11.37 -10.03 -17.20
N SER A 667 -12.27 -11.02 -17.28
CA SER A 667 -11.94 -12.36 -17.78
C SER A 667 -11.42 -12.33 -19.22
N VAL A 668 -12.01 -11.49 -20.08
CA VAL A 668 -11.59 -11.34 -21.48
C VAL A 668 -10.16 -10.79 -21.57
N ILE A 669 -9.83 -9.76 -20.77
CA ILE A 669 -8.50 -9.15 -20.73
C ILE A 669 -7.46 -10.17 -20.27
N GLN A 670 -7.76 -10.96 -19.24
CA GLN A 670 -6.84 -11.97 -18.70
C GLN A 670 -6.58 -13.12 -19.69
N ILE A 671 -7.62 -13.63 -20.37
CA ILE A 671 -7.44 -14.65 -21.41
C ILE A 671 -6.57 -14.09 -22.55
N TYR A 672 -6.83 -12.85 -22.98
CA TYR A 672 -6.04 -12.22 -24.03
C TYR A 672 -4.57 -12.05 -23.63
N GLN A 673 -4.28 -11.63 -22.38
CA GLN A 673 -2.91 -11.60 -21.88
C GLN A 673 -2.24 -12.97 -21.97
N GLN A 674 -2.90 -14.05 -21.56
CA GLN A 674 -2.29 -15.38 -21.62
C GLN A 674 -1.93 -15.80 -23.05
N ILE A 675 -2.77 -15.40 -24.01
CA ILE A 675 -2.49 -15.56 -25.42
C ILE A 675 -1.24 -14.74 -25.82
N LEU A 676 -1.13 -13.49 -25.38
CA LEU A 676 0.03 -12.64 -25.65
C LEU A 676 1.31 -13.18 -25.01
N ALA A 677 1.25 -13.72 -23.79
CA ALA A 677 2.41 -14.24 -23.07
C ALA A 677 2.99 -15.51 -23.72
N ARG A 678 2.16 -16.31 -24.39
CA ARG A 678 2.55 -17.56 -25.08
C ARG A 678 2.81 -17.37 -26.56
N ARG A 679 2.68 -16.15 -27.07
CA ARG A 679 2.74 -15.90 -28.52
C ARG A 679 4.16 -16.13 -29.05
N GLY A 680 4.24 -16.74 -30.22
CA GLY A 680 5.45 -16.72 -31.04
C GLY A 680 5.54 -15.44 -31.88
N LYS A 681 6.38 -15.46 -32.92
CA LYS A 681 6.49 -14.34 -33.88
C LYS A 681 5.36 -14.30 -34.93
N ALA A 682 4.62 -15.39 -35.10
CA ALA A 682 3.58 -15.51 -36.12
C ALA A 682 2.24 -14.93 -35.64
N LEU A 683 1.59 -14.14 -36.51
CA LEU A 683 0.24 -13.61 -36.32
C LEU A 683 -0.67 -14.05 -37.49
N PRO A 684 -1.95 -14.40 -37.24
CA PRO A 684 -2.59 -14.52 -35.93
C PRO A 684 -1.97 -15.63 -35.07
N VAL A 685 -2.13 -15.55 -33.75
CA VAL A 685 -1.59 -16.55 -32.81
C VAL A 685 -2.19 -17.93 -33.14
N PRO A 686 -1.39 -19.01 -33.23
CA PRO A 686 -1.90 -20.33 -33.59
C PRO A 686 -3.09 -20.79 -32.72
N PRO A 687 -4.15 -21.40 -33.31
CA PRO A 687 -5.35 -21.84 -32.60
C PRO A 687 -5.09 -22.72 -31.37
N GLN A 688 -4.02 -23.53 -31.42
CA GLN A 688 -3.64 -24.40 -30.30
C GLN A 688 -3.22 -23.60 -29.06
N ILE A 689 -2.40 -22.57 -29.25
CA ILE A 689 -1.93 -21.71 -28.15
C ILE A 689 -3.10 -20.94 -27.53
N GLN A 690 -4.03 -20.47 -28.37
CA GLN A 690 -5.24 -19.80 -27.90
C GLN A 690 -6.14 -20.75 -27.11
N ASN A 691 -6.38 -21.96 -27.62
CA ASN A 691 -7.19 -22.97 -26.94
C ASN A 691 -6.60 -23.36 -25.58
N ASP A 692 -5.28 -23.52 -25.50
CA ASP A 692 -4.59 -23.81 -24.24
C ASP A 692 -4.76 -22.65 -23.23
N ALA A 693 -4.76 -21.39 -23.69
CA ALA A 693 -5.06 -20.25 -22.81
C ALA A 693 -6.51 -20.29 -22.27
N PHE A 694 -7.50 -20.59 -23.12
CA PHE A 694 -8.90 -20.73 -22.69
C PHE A 694 -9.08 -21.87 -21.66
N GLN A 695 -8.49 -23.04 -21.93
CA GLN A 695 -8.60 -24.21 -21.06
C GLN A 695 -7.90 -24.00 -19.72
N ASP A 696 -6.71 -23.39 -19.75
CA ASP A 696 -5.96 -23.06 -18.54
C ASP A 696 -6.69 -22.04 -17.68
N PHE A 697 -7.33 -21.06 -18.32
CA PHE A 697 -8.18 -20.10 -17.64
C PHE A 697 -9.37 -20.79 -16.95
N CYS A 698 -10.09 -21.67 -17.67
CA CYS A 698 -11.20 -22.45 -17.11
C CYS A 698 -10.78 -23.31 -15.91
N ALA A 699 -9.69 -24.07 -16.03
CA ALA A 699 -9.23 -24.98 -14.98
C ALA A 699 -8.92 -24.25 -13.66
N ARG A 700 -8.28 -23.07 -13.76
CA ARG A 700 -7.98 -22.22 -12.59
C ARG A 700 -9.26 -21.72 -11.93
N TYR A 701 -10.20 -21.19 -12.71
CA TYR A 701 -11.48 -20.67 -12.20
C TYR A 701 -12.34 -21.75 -11.51
N LEU A 702 -12.35 -22.98 -12.03
CA LEU A 702 -13.02 -24.12 -11.38
C LEU A 702 -12.39 -24.48 -10.02
N TYR A 703 -11.07 -24.34 -9.89
CA TYR A 703 -10.39 -24.57 -8.62
C TYR A 703 -10.73 -23.50 -7.57
N HIS A 704 -10.81 -22.22 -7.96
CA HIS A 704 -11.27 -21.16 -7.06
C HIS A 704 -12.69 -21.41 -6.55
N LEU A 705 -13.61 -21.91 -7.40
CA LEU A 705 -14.95 -22.30 -6.98
C LEU A 705 -14.94 -23.44 -5.94
N ASP A 706 -14.09 -24.45 -6.14
CA ASP A 706 -13.98 -25.60 -5.21
C ASP A 706 -13.49 -25.19 -3.81
N ARG A 707 -12.58 -24.20 -3.74
CA ARG A 707 -11.99 -23.71 -2.48
C ARG A 707 -12.95 -22.89 -1.61
N ARG A 708 -14.02 -22.35 -2.17
CA ARG A 708 -15.03 -21.59 -1.40
C ARG A 708 -15.90 -22.46 -0.49
N GLY A 709 -15.70 -23.79 -0.47
CA GLY A 709 -16.25 -24.67 0.57
C GLY A 709 -17.70 -25.09 0.37
N SER A 710 -18.13 -25.18 -0.88
CA SER A 710 -19.52 -25.39 -1.29
C SER A 710 -19.58 -26.25 -2.54
N ASP A 711 -20.72 -26.88 -2.75
CA ASP A 711 -21.10 -27.58 -3.99
C ASP A 711 -21.14 -26.71 -5.28
N LEU A 712 -20.72 -25.44 -5.22
CA LEU A 712 -20.68 -24.50 -6.36
C LEU A 712 -19.99 -25.08 -7.59
N LYS A 713 -18.84 -25.76 -7.41
CA LYS A 713 -18.16 -26.44 -8.51
C LYS A 713 -19.02 -27.57 -9.09
N ALA A 714 -19.68 -28.34 -8.25
CA ALA A 714 -20.57 -29.42 -8.69
C ALA A 714 -21.78 -28.88 -9.46
N VAL A 715 -22.36 -27.74 -9.03
CA VAL A 715 -23.43 -27.05 -9.77
C VAL A 715 -22.93 -26.57 -11.13
N ALA A 716 -21.76 -25.91 -11.19
CA ALA A 716 -21.18 -25.43 -12.44
C ALA A 716 -20.89 -26.59 -13.43
N MET A 717 -20.26 -27.66 -12.94
CA MET A 717 -19.94 -28.84 -13.74
C MET A 717 -21.21 -29.55 -14.23
N SER A 718 -22.18 -29.80 -13.36
CA SER A 718 -23.42 -30.48 -13.74
C SER A 718 -24.23 -29.70 -14.77
N PHE A 719 -24.25 -28.36 -14.69
CA PHE A 719 -24.84 -27.51 -15.71
C PHE A 719 -24.12 -27.63 -17.06
N ALA A 720 -22.78 -27.57 -17.06
CA ALA A 720 -21.98 -27.72 -18.27
C ALA A 720 -22.13 -29.11 -18.91
N GLU A 721 -22.20 -30.17 -18.11
CA GLU A 721 -22.43 -31.54 -18.56
C GLU A 721 -23.82 -31.69 -19.20
N ALA A 722 -24.86 -31.10 -18.60
CA ALA A 722 -26.21 -31.11 -19.18
C ALA A 722 -26.25 -30.39 -20.53
N SER A 723 -25.61 -29.21 -20.62
CA SER A 723 -25.51 -28.47 -21.89
C SER A 723 -24.72 -29.26 -22.94
N TYR A 724 -23.60 -29.88 -22.57
CA TYR A 724 -22.81 -30.72 -23.47
C TYR A 724 -23.62 -31.91 -23.99
N GLN A 725 -24.34 -32.60 -23.10
CA GLN A 725 -25.19 -33.74 -23.47
C GLN A 725 -26.26 -33.34 -24.48
N LEU A 726 -26.98 -32.25 -24.25
CA LEU A 726 -28.04 -31.76 -25.16
C LEU A 726 -27.48 -31.32 -26.51
N LEU A 727 -26.28 -30.72 -26.53
CA LEU A 727 -25.57 -30.40 -27.77
C LEU A 727 -25.23 -31.68 -28.56
N MET A 728 -24.65 -32.67 -27.89
CA MET A 728 -24.29 -33.95 -28.52
C MET A 728 -25.52 -34.74 -29.01
N GLN A 729 -26.63 -34.71 -28.27
CA GLN A 729 -27.90 -35.32 -28.71
C GLN A 729 -28.44 -34.63 -29.96
N SER A 730 -28.48 -33.29 -29.98
CA SER A 730 -28.97 -32.53 -31.14
C SER A 730 -28.10 -32.69 -32.39
N GLY A 731 -26.80 -32.92 -32.22
CA GLY A 731 -25.87 -33.13 -33.33
C GLY A 731 -25.88 -34.56 -33.90
N LYS A 732 -26.39 -35.53 -33.12
CA LYS A 732 -26.57 -36.93 -33.55
C LYS A 732 -27.95 -37.20 -34.14
N ASP A 733 -28.92 -36.34 -33.87
CA ASP A 733 -30.27 -36.44 -34.40
C ASP A 733 -30.32 -35.97 -35.87
N PRO A 734 -30.53 -36.87 -36.85
CA PRO A 734 -30.62 -36.50 -38.25
C PRO A 734 -31.86 -35.65 -38.60
N ALA A 735 -32.87 -35.57 -37.73
CA ALA A 735 -34.02 -34.70 -37.90
C ALA A 735 -33.78 -33.26 -37.40
N SER A 736 -32.76 -33.07 -36.56
CA SER A 736 -32.46 -31.77 -35.97
C SER A 736 -31.68 -30.89 -36.94
N LYS A 737 -32.34 -29.87 -37.51
CA LYS A 737 -31.68 -28.86 -38.36
C LYS A 737 -30.74 -27.93 -37.59
N ARG A 738 -30.80 -27.90 -36.25
CA ARG A 738 -30.09 -26.92 -35.39
C ARG A 738 -29.38 -27.60 -34.22
N LEU A 739 -28.17 -27.14 -33.90
CA LEU A 739 -27.44 -27.54 -32.70
C LEU A 739 -27.98 -26.81 -31.47
N ARG A 740 -28.46 -27.56 -30.47
CA ARG A 740 -28.96 -27.04 -29.19
C ARG A 740 -27.78 -26.59 -28.30
N GLN A 741 -27.82 -25.38 -27.75
CA GLN A 741 -26.78 -24.78 -26.90
C GLN A 741 -27.41 -24.05 -25.71
N TYR A 742 -27.43 -24.72 -24.56
CA TYR A 742 -28.07 -24.27 -23.33
C TYR A 742 -27.11 -23.51 -22.43
N ASN A 743 -27.25 -22.18 -22.39
CA ASN A 743 -26.33 -21.30 -21.66
C ASN A 743 -27.03 -20.36 -20.67
N SER A 744 -28.34 -20.51 -20.45
CA SER A 744 -29.12 -19.71 -19.50
C SER A 744 -30.17 -20.55 -18.77
N ILE A 745 -30.61 -20.06 -17.62
CA ILE A 745 -31.64 -20.68 -16.79
C ILE A 745 -32.58 -19.63 -16.22
N TYR A 746 -33.89 -19.86 -16.37
CA TYR A 746 -34.93 -19.00 -15.82
C TYR A 746 -35.58 -19.66 -14.63
N ILE A 747 -35.63 -18.95 -13.51
CA ILE A 747 -36.04 -19.50 -12.22
C ILE A 747 -37.29 -18.78 -11.72
N ARG A 748 -38.28 -19.56 -11.25
CA ARG A 748 -39.46 -19.03 -10.54
C ARG A 748 -39.56 -19.67 -9.16
N ILE A 749 -39.65 -18.83 -8.13
CA ILE A 749 -39.85 -19.28 -6.76
C ILE A 749 -41.35 -19.33 -6.51
N THR A 750 -41.91 -20.54 -6.51
CA THR A 750 -43.37 -20.79 -6.41
C THR A 750 -43.75 -21.69 -5.23
N SER A 751 -42.81 -22.46 -4.68
CA SER A 751 -43.00 -23.34 -3.50
C SER A 751 -41.68 -23.53 -2.74
N GLY A 752 -41.74 -23.99 -1.48
CA GLY A 752 -40.58 -24.28 -0.62
C GLY A 752 -40.16 -23.12 0.30
N ASP A 753 -39.00 -23.28 0.95
CA ASP A 753 -38.40 -22.23 1.80
C ASP A 753 -37.81 -21.13 0.91
N VAL A 754 -38.54 -20.02 0.81
CA VAL A 754 -38.19 -18.86 -0.04
C VAL A 754 -36.88 -18.22 0.41
N GLU A 755 -36.62 -18.13 1.73
CA GLU A 755 -35.41 -17.48 2.24
C GLU A 755 -34.16 -18.30 1.93
N GLU A 756 -34.22 -19.62 2.13
CA GLU A 756 -33.10 -20.51 1.86
C GLU A 756 -32.84 -20.66 0.35
N GLN A 757 -33.88 -20.77 -0.49
CA GLN A 757 -33.72 -20.77 -1.96
C GLN A 757 -33.12 -19.46 -2.46
N MET A 758 -33.58 -18.30 -1.95
CA MET A 758 -33.03 -17.00 -2.30
C MET A 758 -31.59 -16.82 -1.82
N LYS A 759 -31.24 -17.34 -0.63
CA LYS A 759 -29.88 -17.35 -0.12
C LYS A 759 -28.97 -18.19 -1.02
N ARG A 760 -29.42 -19.38 -1.41
CA ARG A 760 -28.64 -20.28 -2.28
C ARG A 760 -28.41 -19.73 -3.68
N LEU A 761 -29.42 -19.09 -4.27
CA LEU A 761 -29.28 -18.40 -5.55
C LEU A 761 -28.32 -17.22 -5.46
N ARG A 762 -28.33 -16.48 -4.34
CA ARG A 762 -27.33 -15.43 -4.06
C ARG A 762 -25.93 -16.03 -4.00
N ASP A 763 -25.72 -17.11 -3.24
CA ASP A 763 -24.40 -17.77 -3.16
C ASP A 763 -23.84 -18.15 -4.55
N LEU A 764 -24.70 -18.63 -5.47
CA LEU A 764 -24.32 -18.99 -6.84
C LEU A 764 -23.94 -17.79 -7.71
N VAL A 765 -24.62 -16.65 -7.53
CA VAL A 765 -24.31 -15.38 -8.23
C VAL A 765 -23.05 -14.73 -7.63
N ASP A 766 -22.89 -14.73 -6.30
CA ASP A 766 -21.74 -14.21 -5.57
C ASP A 766 -20.46 -15.01 -5.87
N ALA A 767 -20.62 -16.31 -6.10
CA ALA A 767 -19.58 -17.19 -6.63
C ALA A 767 -19.22 -16.92 -8.09
N GLY A 768 -20.08 -16.21 -8.82
CA GLY A 768 -19.91 -15.92 -10.24
C GLY A 768 -20.26 -17.09 -11.17
N VAL A 769 -20.87 -18.18 -10.66
CA VAL A 769 -21.30 -19.34 -11.47
C VAL A 769 -22.36 -18.91 -12.49
N PHE A 770 -23.30 -18.10 -12.03
CA PHE A 770 -24.33 -17.49 -12.86
C PHE A 770 -24.25 -15.97 -12.78
N VAL A 771 -24.62 -15.34 -13.89
CA VAL A 771 -24.81 -13.91 -14.02
C VAL A 771 -26.30 -13.61 -13.91
N PHE A 772 -26.68 -12.70 -13.02
CA PHE A 772 -28.02 -12.13 -13.02
C PHE A 772 -28.19 -11.16 -14.20
N THR A 773 -29.08 -11.48 -15.13
CA THR A 773 -29.34 -10.68 -16.35
C THR A 773 -30.69 -9.97 -16.34
N GLY A 774 -31.50 -10.17 -15.30
CA GLY A 774 -32.71 -9.40 -15.05
C GLY A 774 -33.79 -10.16 -14.27
N ALA A 775 -34.81 -9.42 -13.82
CA ALA A 775 -36.04 -9.97 -13.28
C ALA A 775 -37.24 -9.37 -14.01
N ALA A 776 -38.08 -10.21 -14.59
CA ALA A 776 -39.30 -9.78 -15.28
C ALA A 776 -40.54 -10.24 -14.49
N PRO A 777 -41.48 -9.34 -14.14
CA PRO A 777 -42.78 -9.76 -13.65
C PRO A 777 -43.54 -10.41 -14.82
N ARG A 778 -43.98 -11.66 -14.66
CA ARG A 778 -44.78 -12.36 -15.67
C ARG A 778 -46.12 -12.76 -15.06
N THR A 779 -47.17 -12.02 -15.39
CA THR A 779 -48.55 -12.35 -15.05
C THR A 779 -49.09 -13.39 -16.02
N LYS A 780 -48.84 -14.68 -15.76
CA LYS A 780 -49.57 -15.78 -16.42
C LYS A 780 -50.67 -16.30 -15.50
N THR A 781 -51.73 -15.51 -15.33
CA THR A 781 -53.14 -15.87 -15.03
C THR A 781 -53.85 -14.68 -14.39
N ARG A 782 -55.16 -14.56 -14.62
CA ARG A 782 -56.01 -13.43 -14.24
C ARG A 782 -56.26 -13.32 -12.71
N ASP A 783 -55.64 -14.17 -11.88
CA ASP A 783 -55.93 -14.29 -10.44
C ASP A 783 -54.72 -14.71 -9.54
N SER A 784 -53.46 -14.44 -9.92
CA SER A 784 -52.34 -14.69 -9.00
C SER A 784 -51.35 -13.53 -8.93
N ASN A 785 -50.88 -13.23 -7.71
CA ASN A 785 -49.86 -12.21 -7.42
C ASN A 785 -48.65 -12.36 -8.38
N PRO A 786 -48.07 -11.26 -8.87
CA PRO A 786 -46.94 -11.33 -9.79
C PRO A 786 -45.78 -12.08 -9.13
N THR A 787 -45.45 -13.26 -9.66
CA THR A 787 -44.24 -13.99 -9.27
C THR A 787 -43.07 -13.46 -10.09
N GLN A 788 -41.98 -13.07 -9.41
CA GLN A 788 -40.76 -12.61 -10.07
C GLN A 788 -40.06 -13.81 -10.73
N GLN A 789 -39.76 -13.70 -12.03
CA GLN A 789 -38.94 -14.66 -12.76
C GLN A 789 -37.51 -14.14 -12.85
N PHE A 790 -36.56 -14.87 -12.26
CA PHE A 790 -35.13 -14.54 -12.29
C PHE A 790 -34.51 -15.09 -13.58
N GLN A 791 -33.77 -14.26 -14.30
CA GLN A 791 -33.01 -14.67 -15.48
C GLN A 791 -31.53 -14.76 -15.12
N LEU A 792 -30.98 -15.97 -15.23
CA LEU A 792 -29.59 -16.25 -14.92
C LEU A 792 -28.88 -16.77 -16.18
N THR A 793 -27.73 -16.21 -16.52
CA THR A 793 -26.90 -16.70 -17.62
C THR A 793 -25.68 -17.42 -17.07
N TYR A 794 -25.42 -18.63 -17.56
CA TYR A 794 -24.29 -19.44 -17.13
C TYR A 794 -22.99 -18.83 -17.61
N ARG A 795 -22.01 -18.69 -16.71
CA ARG A 795 -20.70 -18.17 -17.07
C ARG A 795 -19.92 -19.26 -17.79
N LYS A 796 -20.00 -19.24 -19.13
CA LYS A 796 -19.51 -20.30 -20.03
C LYS A 796 -18.05 -20.69 -19.84
N ILE A 797 -17.25 -19.81 -19.24
CA ILE A 797 -15.86 -20.10 -18.89
C ILE A 797 -15.70 -21.38 -18.06
N TYR A 798 -16.64 -21.66 -17.13
CA TYR A 798 -16.57 -22.87 -16.30
C TYR A 798 -16.90 -24.16 -17.07
N GLY A 799 -17.50 -24.05 -18.25
CA GLY A 799 -17.88 -25.19 -19.09
C GLY A 799 -16.87 -25.54 -20.18
N LEU A 800 -15.79 -24.78 -20.36
CA LEU A 800 -14.85 -25.01 -21.47
C LEU A 800 -14.13 -26.36 -21.39
N VAL A 801 -13.85 -26.85 -20.17
CA VAL A 801 -13.29 -28.19 -19.92
C VAL A 801 -14.26 -29.29 -20.36
N ASN A 802 -15.57 -29.05 -20.27
CA ASN A 802 -16.62 -29.97 -20.71
C ASN A 802 -17.01 -29.76 -22.18
N PHE A 803 -16.26 -28.95 -22.93
CA PHE A 803 -16.46 -28.70 -24.35
C PHE A 803 -17.88 -28.22 -24.71
N ILE A 804 -18.39 -27.20 -24.01
CA ILE A 804 -19.70 -26.61 -24.32
C ILE A 804 -19.64 -25.68 -25.54
N GLY A 805 -20.79 -25.49 -26.20
CA GLY A 805 -20.99 -24.48 -27.24
C GLY A 805 -21.10 -23.07 -26.65
N LEU A 806 -20.66 -22.06 -27.41
CA LEU A 806 -20.57 -20.67 -26.94
C LEU A 806 -21.74 -19.77 -27.35
N SER A 807 -22.64 -20.24 -28.23
CA SER A 807 -23.79 -19.42 -28.66
C SER A 807 -24.92 -19.45 -27.62
N GLU A 808 -25.68 -18.37 -27.51
CA GLU A 808 -26.79 -18.25 -26.56
C GLU A 808 -28.11 -18.29 -27.31
N ARG A 809 -28.67 -19.50 -27.46
CA ARG A 809 -29.95 -19.69 -28.15
C ARG A 809 -30.98 -20.46 -27.33
N ASP A 810 -30.55 -21.28 -26.37
CA ASP A 810 -31.43 -22.13 -25.57
C ASP A 810 -31.31 -21.85 -24.06
N ARG A 811 -32.38 -22.17 -23.32
CA ARG A 811 -32.50 -21.90 -21.88
C ARG A 811 -33.19 -23.04 -21.13
N PHE A 812 -32.78 -23.27 -19.89
CA PHE A 812 -33.53 -24.10 -18.94
C PHE A 812 -34.61 -23.26 -18.24
N GLU A 813 -35.73 -23.86 -17.85
CA GLU A 813 -36.74 -23.22 -16.98
C GLU A 813 -37.00 -24.11 -15.76
N LEU A 814 -36.77 -23.60 -14.55
CA LEU A 814 -37.02 -24.31 -13.29
C LEU A 814 -38.02 -23.54 -12.40
N SER A 815 -38.91 -24.29 -11.75
CA SER A 815 -39.87 -23.76 -10.77
C SER A 815 -40.30 -24.82 -9.76
N GLY A 816 -40.75 -24.37 -8.59
CA GLY A 816 -41.29 -25.23 -7.53
C GLY A 816 -40.34 -26.34 -7.08
N ASP A 817 -40.83 -27.57 -6.96
CA ASP A 817 -40.06 -28.71 -6.41
C ASP A 817 -38.80 -29.03 -7.23
N GLY A 818 -38.83 -28.82 -8.55
CA GLY A 818 -37.65 -29.04 -9.41
C GLY A 818 -36.50 -28.05 -9.15
N LEU A 819 -36.81 -26.83 -8.68
CA LEU A 819 -35.79 -25.88 -8.23
C LEU A 819 -35.17 -26.32 -6.90
N GLN A 820 -36.01 -26.77 -5.96
CA GLN A 820 -35.58 -27.23 -4.64
C GLN A 820 -34.68 -28.46 -4.74
N GLU A 821 -35.04 -29.44 -5.58
CA GLU A 821 -34.21 -30.62 -5.83
C GLU A 821 -32.86 -30.25 -6.47
N TRP A 822 -32.84 -29.35 -7.45
CA TRP A 822 -31.61 -28.93 -8.11
C TRP A 822 -30.65 -28.19 -7.16
N LEU A 823 -31.17 -27.32 -6.30
CA LEU A 823 -30.37 -26.59 -5.31
C LEU A 823 -29.90 -27.48 -4.13
N GLY A 824 -30.65 -28.53 -3.79
CA GLY A 824 -30.33 -29.46 -2.70
C GLY A 824 -29.44 -30.65 -3.11
N HIS A 825 -29.45 -31.04 -4.39
CA HIS A 825 -28.71 -32.19 -4.92
C HIS A 825 -27.82 -31.81 -6.11
N PRO A 826 -26.78 -31.00 -5.88
CA PRO A 826 -25.89 -30.42 -6.90
C PRO A 826 -25.18 -31.47 -7.77
N THR A 827 -24.82 -32.63 -7.20
CA THR A 827 -24.16 -33.73 -7.94
C THR A 827 -25.10 -34.47 -8.89
N GLN A 828 -26.42 -34.40 -8.67
CA GLN A 828 -27.46 -34.95 -9.54
C GLN A 828 -28.05 -33.87 -10.47
N GLY A 829 -27.44 -32.67 -10.49
CA GLY A 829 -27.98 -31.52 -11.20
C GLY A 829 -28.14 -31.76 -12.70
N ARG A 830 -27.29 -32.60 -13.29
CA ARG A 830 -27.32 -32.95 -14.71
C ARG A 830 -28.60 -33.71 -15.07
N GLU A 831 -28.91 -34.79 -14.35
CA GLU A 831 -30.14 -35.56 -14.61
C GLU A 831 -31.39 -34.72 -14.36
N LEU A 832 -31.38 -33.88 -13.32
CA LEU A 832 -32.50 -33.02 -12.96
C LEU A 832 -32.80 -31.96 -14.03
N LEU A 833 -31.77 -31.32 -14.60
CA LEU A 833 -31.94 -30.33 -15.67
C LEU A 833 -32.50 -30.96 -16.96
N VAL A 834 -32.02 -32.15 -17.34
CA VAL A 834 -32.51 -32.86 -18.53
C VAL A 834 -33.94 -33.37 -18.33
N LYS A 835 -34.25 -33.96 -17.17
CA LYS A 835 -35.58 -34.49 -16.84
C LYS A 835 -36.67 -33.40 -16.83
N ASN A 836 -36.33 -32.19 -16.39
CA ASN A 836 -37.29 -31.09 -16.35
C ASN A 836 -37.61 -30.51 -17.74
N LEU A 837 -36.72 -30.68 -18.74
CA LEU A 837 -37.03 -30.37 -20.14
C LEU A 837 -38.02 -31.37 -20.74
N GLU A 838 -37.84 -32.68 -20.48
CA GLU A 838 -38.74 -33.73 -20.98
C GLU A 838 -40.17 -33.61 -20.43
N LYS A 839 -40.34 -33.05 -19.22
CA LYS A 839 -41.66 -32.73 -18.65
C LYS A 839 -42.36 -31.53 -19.32
N GLN A 840 -41.63 -30.66 -20.02
CA GLN A 840 -42.15 -29.44 -20.65
C GLN A 840 -42.54 -29.63 -22.13
N GLU A 841 -42.09 -30.69 -22.80
CA GLU A 841 -42.38 -30.96 -24.23
C GLU A 841 -43.86 -31.32 -24.54
N PHE A 842 -44.79 -31.19 -23.58
CA PHE A 842 -46.22 -31.44 -23.79
C PHE A 842 -47.08 -30.22 -24.18
N ASP A 843 -46.51 -29.02 -24.27
CA ASP A 843 -47.23 -27.80 -24.70
C ASP A 843 -46.45 -27.06 -25.82
N GLU A 844 -46.58 -27.50 -27.08
CA GLU A 844 -46.08 -26.78 -28.26
C GLU A 844 -47.21 -26.00 -28.98
N GLU A 845 -46.94 -24.73 -29.32
CA GLU A 845 -47.58 -24.01 -30.44
C GLU A 845 -46.50 -23.31 -31.31
N PRO A 846 -46.75 -23.06 -32.63
CA PRO A 846 -45.67 -23.00 -33.62
C PRO A 846 -45.24 -21.59 -34.09
N GLY A 847 -43.92 -21.47 -34.34
CA GLY A 847 -43.35 -20.98 -35.61
C GLY A 847 -42.93 -19.51 -35.75
N VAL A 848 -41.65 -19.27 -36.17
CA VAL A 848 -41.25 -18.30 -37.22
C VAL A 848 -39.94 -18.80 -37.88
N ALA A 849 -39.92 -18.84 -39.22
CA ALA A 849 -38.80 -19.30 -40.05
C ALA A 849 -37.81 -18.17 -40.42
N VAL A 850 -36.54 -18.50 -40.65
CA VAL A 850 -35.55 -17.63 -41.32
C VAL A 850 -34.68 -18.47 -42.28
N GLU A 851 -34.45 -17.91 -43.46
CA GLU A 851 -33.92 -18.51 -44.71
C GLU A 851 -32.43 -18.93 -44.69
N GLU A 852 -32.11 -19.98 -45.46
CA GLU A 852 -30.78 -20.50 -45.78
C GLU A 852 -30.15 -19.80 -46.99
N THR A 853 -28.83 -19.56 -46.97
CA THR A 853 -28.04 -19.43 -48.21
C THR A 853 -26.67 -20.13 -48.14
N ALA A 854 -26.54 -21.11 -49.06
CA ALA A 854 -25.42 -21.53 -49.91
C ALA A 854 -24.07 -22.07 -49.34
N GLU A 855 -23.82 -23.34 -49.67
CA GLU A 855 -22.59 -24.13 -49.50
C GLU A 855 -21.43 -23.71 -50.45
N ALA A 856 -20.18 -23.93 -50.01
CA ALA A 856 -19.02 -24.12 -50.88
C ALA A 856 -18.15 -25.31 -50.41
N LYS A 857 -17.84 -26.22 -51.34
CA LYS A 857 -17.18 -27.53 -51.14
C LYS A 857 -15.68 -27.44 -50.76
N PRO A 858 -15.13 -28.39 -49.96
CA PRO A 858 -13.71 -28.43 -49.62
C PRO A 858 -12.87 -29.10 -50.73
N ARG A 859 -11.69 -28.53 -51.01
CA ARG A 859 -10.62 -29.18 -51.81
C ARG A 859 -9.80 -30.12 -50.91
N LYS A 860 -9.62 -31.36 -51.37
CA LYS A 860 -8.67 -32.35 -50.82
C LYS A 860 -7.23 -31.95 -51.16
N PHE A 861 -6.29 -32.08 -50.22
CA PHE A 861 -4.88 -32.40 -50.49
C PHE A 861 -4.26 -33.21 -49.35
N GLU A 862 -3.26 -33.98 -49.73
CA GLU A 862 -2.83 -35.27 -49.16
C GLU A 862 -1.87 -35.18 -47.97
N ARG A 863 -1.83 -36.28 -47.22
CA ARG A 863 -0.95 -36.54 -46.07
C ARG A 863 0.52 -36.59 -46.49
N SER A 864 1.37 -35.83 -45.80
CA SER A 864 2.80 -36.14 -45.64
C SER A 864 3.07 -36.73 -44.25
N GLN A 865 3.96 -37.73 -44.23
CA GLN A 865 4.32 -38.57 -43.09
C GLN A 865 5.14 -37.82 -42.01
N PRO A 866 5.17 -38.34 -40.77
CA PRO A 866 5.67 -37.62 -39.60
C PRO A 866 7.20 -37.52 -39.60
N VAL A 867 7.73 -36.31 -39.47
CA VAL A 867 9.12 -36.09 -39.06
C VAL A 867 9.15 -35.99 -37.54
N GLN A 868 9.90 -36.92 -36.96
CA GLN A 868 10.22 -37.08 -35.55
C GLN A 868 10.86 -35.80 -34.99
N LEU A 869 10.11 -35.06 -34.16
CA LEU A 869 10.61 -33.87 -33.47
C LEU A 869 11.25 -34.29 -32.15
N MET A 870 12.55 -34.04 -32.06
CA MET A 870 13.35 -34.16 -30.84
C MET A 870 12.80 -33.22 -29.76
N LEU A 871 12.89 -33.73 -28.52
CA LEU A 871 12.71 -33.01 -27.28
C LEU A 871 13.60 -31.76 -27.27
N LEU A 872 13.01 -30.57 -27.35
CA LEU A 872 13.70 -29.33 -26.98
C LEU A 872 13.31 -29.00 -25.54
N GLU A 873 14.35 -29.04 -24.71
CA GLU A 873 14.40 -28.59 -23.33
C GLU A 873 13.66 -27.27 -23.17
N HIS A 874 12.84 -27.20 -22.12
CA HIS A 874 12.18 -25.97 -21.72
C HIS A 874 13.25 -24.91 -21.50
N GLY A 875 13.14 -23.82 -22.27
CA GLY A 875 14.02 -22.68 -22.16
C GLY A 875 14.12 -22.26 -20.70
N ALA A 876 15.36 -22.26 -20.20
CA ALA A 876 15.74 -21.63 -18.96
C ALA A 876 15.07 -20.23 -18.86
N PRO A 877 14.70 -19.80 -17.64
CA PRO A 877 14.20 -18.45 -17.43
C PRO A 877 15.17 -17.49 -18.09
N THR A 878 14.66 -16.67 -19.00
CA THR A 878 15.45 -15.64 -19.66
C THR A 878 15.87 -14.69 -18.54
N THR A 879 17.08 -14.89 -18.02
CA THR A 879 17.84 -13.90 -17.28
C THR A 879 18.10 -12.78 -18.27
N THR A 880 17.09 -11.93 -18.47
CA THR A 880 17.36 -10.56 -18.84
C THR A 880 18.22 -10.04 -17.70
N SER A 881 19.52 -9.94 -17.94
CA SER A 881 20.41 -9.17 -17.09
C SER A 881 19.93 -7.72 -17.20
N SER A 882 18.86 -7.37 -16.47
CA SER A 882 18.73 -6.02 -15.98
C SER A 882 20.04 -5.78 -15.27
N ARG A 883 20.86 -4.87 -15.78
CA ARG A 883 22.00 -4.31 -15.04
C ARG A 883 21.53 -4.18 -13.60
N ALA A 884 22.15 -4.91 -12.68
CA ALA A 884 21.85 -4.78 -11.27
C ALA A 884 21.85 -3.28 -10.97
N PRO A 885 20.72 -2.67 -10.60
CA PRO A 885 20.72 -1.28 -10.21
C PRO A 885 21.74 -1.19 -9.08
N THR A 886 22.77 -0.39 -9.27
CA THR A 886 23.81 -0.16 -8.27
C THR A 886 23.11 0.20 -6.97
N PHE A 887 23.11 -0.74 -6.02
CA PHE A 887 22.38 -0.63 -4.76
C PHE A 887 22.90 0.59 -4.00
N GLY A 888 22.09 1.64 -3.88
CA GLY A 888 22.34 2.67 -2.87
C GLY A 888 22.26 2.00 -1.50
N LYS A 889 23.36 2.03 -0.73
CA LYS A 889 23.43 1.44 0.62
C LYS A 889 22.25 1.96 1.47
N SER A 890 21.63 1.06 2.25
CA SER A 890 20.56 1.45 3.16
C SER A 890 21.09 2.40 4.24
N PRO A 891 20.34 3.44 4.64
CA PRO A 891 20.75 4.37 5.71
C PRO A 891 20.94 3.70 7.06
N ILE A 892 20.30 2.55 7.28
CA ILE A 892 20.53 1.72 8.47
C ILE A 892 21.30 0.48 8.01
N ALA A 893 22.39 0.17 8.72
CA ALA A 893 23.20 -1.00 8.44
C ALA A 893 22.37 -2.29 8.63
N ILE A 894 22.49 -3.22 7.69
CA ILE A 894 21.88 -4.55 7.83
C ILE A 894 22.51 -5.20 9.07
N PRO A 895 21.70 -5.70 10.02
CA PRO A 895 22.24 -6.38 11.19
C PRO A 895 23.06 -7.60 10.76
N THR A 896 24.26 -7.74 11.33
CA THR A 896 25.08 -8.93 11.10
C THR A 896 24.54 -10.08 11.94
N VAL A 897 24.04 -11.12 11.27
CA VAL A 897 23.66 -12.39 11.91
C VAL A 897 24.74 -13.40 11.58
N SER A 898 25.42 -13.92 12.60
CA SER A 898 26.44 -14.95 12.43
C SER A 898 25.93 -16.30 12.90
N ARG A 899 26.05 -17.32 12.05
CA ARG A 899 25.84 -18.71 12.45
C ARG A 899 26.95 -19.12 13.42
N LEU A 900 26.56 -19.65 14.58
CA LEU A 900 27.48 -20.11 15.62
C LEU A 900 27.73 -21.60 15.46
N THR A 901 28.97 -22.02 15.73
CA THR A 901 29.25 -23.44 15.95
C THR A 901 28.92 -23.81 17.39
N GLY A 902 28.73 -25.11 17.67
CA GLY A 902 28.34 -25.57 19.00
C GLY A 902 29.28 -25.19 20.15
N SER A 903 30.55 -24.89 19.83
CA SER A 903 31.57 -24.40 20.77
C SER A 903 31.52 -22.89 21.02
N ASP A 904 30.83 -22.13 20.17
CA ASP A 904 30.75 -20.66 20.26
C ASP A 904 29.54 -20.19 21.09
N LEU A 905 28.77 -21.14 21.64
CA LEU A 905 27.62 -20.87 22.51
C LEU A 905 28.10 -20.29 23.85
N LEU A 906 27.31 -19.35 24.39
CA LEU A 906 27.56 -18.81 25.72
C LEU A 906 27.43 -19.93 26.76
N ALA A 907 28.43 -20.06 27.63
CA ALA A 907 28.43 -21.07 28.69
C ALA A 907 27.33 -20.81 29.75
N HIS A 908 26.95 -19.55 29.93
CA HIS A 908 25.91 -19.10 30.84
C HIS A 908 24.96 -18.13 30.13
N VAL A 909 23.67 -18.22 30.44
CA VAL A 909 22.66 -17.25 29.99
C VAL A 909 21.72 -16.95 31.17
N ASP A 910 21.18 -15.74 31.22
CA ASP A 910 20.28 -15.35 32.30
C ASP A 910 18.89 -15.98 32.10
N THR A 911 18.38 -15.92 30.88
CA THR A 911 17.03 -16.38 30.54
C THR A 911 17.02 -17.25 29.29
N LEU A 912 16.47 -18.47 29.39
CA LEU A 912 16.16 -19.34 28.25
C LEU A 912 14.65 -19.34 28.00
N VAL A 913 14.22 -18.92 26.81
CA VAL A 913 12.82 -18.97 26.38
C VAL A 913 12.59 -20.20 25.51
N VAL A 914 11.59 -21.02 25.88
CA VAL A 914 11.26 -22.26 25.16
C VAL A 914 9.75 -22.46 25.07
N GLY A 915 9.28 -23.06 23.97
CA GLY A 915 7.92 -23.56 23.88
C GLY A 915 7.84 -25.03 24.29
N LEU A 916 6.91 -25.38 25.18
CA LEU A 916 6.63 -26.75 25.59
C LEU A 916 5.82 -27.48 24.51
N GLY A 917 6.45 -27.73 23.36
CA GLY A 917 5.81 -28.30 22.18
C GLY A 917 5.60 -29.82 22.26
N PHE A 918 4.71 -30.33 21.41
CA PHE A 918 4.40 -31.76 21.32
C PHE A 918 5.29 -32.55 20.37
N GLU A 919 6.10 -31.89 19.53
CA GLU A 919 7.02 -32.57 18.61
C GLU A 919 8.24 -33.08 19.39
N GLU A 920 8.72 -34.30 19.07
CA GLU A 920 9.88 -34.93 19.73
C GLU A 920 11.13 -34.04 19.69
N ARG A 921 11.39 -33.39 18.54
CA ARG A 921 12.51 -32.46 18.36
C ARG A 921 12.53 -31.31 19.37
N THR A 922 11.38 -30.96 19.95
CA THR A 922 11.27 -29.88 20.94
C THR A 922 11.96 -30.26 22.24
N ALA A 923 11.71 -31.47 22.73
CA ALA A 923 12.37 -31.97 23.93
C ALA A 923 13.87 -32.17 23.69
N VAL A 924 14.24 -32.73 22.52
CA VAL A 924 15.66 -32.95 22.18
C VAL A 924 16.42 -31.64 21.99
N SER A 925 15.80 -30.60 21.40
CA SER A 925 16.43 -29.27 21.28
C SER A 925 16.74 -28.69 22.66
N PHE A 926 15.77 -28.75 23.56
CA PHE A 926 15.91 -28.29 24.94
C PHE A 926 17.01 -29.04 25.71
N GLU A 927 17.05 -30.37 25.59
CA GLU A 927 18.10 -31.21 26.18
C GLU A 927 19.50 -30.82 25.66
N ARG A 928 19.66 -30.72 24.33
CA ARG A 928 20.92 -30.31 23.69
C ARG A 928 21.36 -28.91 24.10
N PHE A 929 20.41 -28.00 24.32
CA PHE A 929 20.71 -26.65 24.77
C PHE A 929 21.21 -26.64 26.22
N LEU A 930 20.55 -27.37 27.12
CA LEU A 930 20.95 -27.48 28.54
C LEU A 930 22.26 -28.26 28.77
N GLU A 931 22.67 -29.09 27.82
CA GLU A 931 24.00 -29.74 27.85
C GLU A 931 25.15 -28.75 27.57
N ARG A 932 24.87 -27.69 26.80
CA ARG A 932 25.89 -26.77 26.28
C ARG A 932 25.90 -25.42 27.00
N THR A 933 24.78 -25.04 27.61
CA THR A 933 24.59 -23.75 28.26
C THR A 933 23.85 -23.93 29.59
N ARG A 934 24.22 -23.14 30.61
CA ARG A 934 23.54 -23.13 31.92
C ARG A 934 22.66 -21.88 32.07
N PRO A 935 21.33 -21.98 31.93
CA PRO A 935 20.43 -20.86 32.18
C PRO A 935 20.16 -20.63 33.67
N SER A 936 20.10 -19.38 34.11
CA SER A 936 19.63 -19.03 35.48
C SER A 936 18.13 -19.28 35.64
N LYS A 937 17.36 -19.01 34.59
CA LYS A 937 15.90 -19.18 34.55
C LYS A 937 15.41 -19.66 33.19
N VAL A 938 14.34 -20.45 33.17
CA VAL A 938 13.61 -20.85 31.96
C VAL A 938 12.23 -20.19 31.95
N LEU A 939 11.91 -19.49 30.87
CA LEU A 939 10.55 -19.04 30.54
C LEU A 939 9.93 -20.06 29.59
N ALA A 940 8.97 -20.83 30.09
CA ALA A 940 8.35 -21.93 29.35
C ALA A 940 6.93 -21.57 28.89
N VAL A 941 6.71 -21.53 27.57
CA VAL A 941 5.39 -21.27 26.98
C VAL A 941 4.61 -22.58 26.90
N ARG A 942 3.50 -22.68 27.64
CA ARG A 942 2.64 -23.87 27.68
C ARG A 942 1.50 -23.78 26.66
N TYR A 943 1.31 -24.86 25.91
CA TYR A 943 0.21 -25.04 24.94
C TYR A 943 -0.87 -25.98 25.47
N GLU A 944 -2.03 -25.98 24.82
CA GLU A 944 -3.16 -26.88 25.18
C GLU A 944 -2.77 -28.37 25.04
N ASN A 945 -2.03 -28.72 23.98
CA ASN A 945 -1.51 -30.07 23.81
C ASN A 945 -0.22 -30.24 24.60
N GLN A 946 -0.25 -31.09 25.64
CA GLN A 946 0.84 -31.22 26.60
C GLN A 946 2.08 -31.92 26.04
N GLY A 947 1.93 -32.87 25.10
CA GLY A 947 3.07 -33.49 24.41
C GLY A 947 4.22 -33.94 25.32
N TYR A 948 5.42 -33.37 25.14
CA TYR A 948 6.62 -33.66 25.94
C TYR A 948 6.90 -32.63 27.05
N ALA A 949 5.92 -31.79 27.40
CA ALA A 949 6.08 -30.72 28.39
C ALA A 949 6.63 -31.21 29.73
N ASP A 950 6.05 -32.28 30.29
CA ASP A 950 6.44 -32.80 31.61
C ASP A 950 7.88 -33.30 31.61
N ARG A 951 8.31 -34.00 30.55
CA ARG A 951 9.71 -34.44 30.38
C ARG A 951 10.67 -33.26 30.39
N MET A 952 10.34 -32.18 29.67
CA MET A 952 11.19 -30.97 29.62
C MET A 952 11.28 -30.31 31.00
N LEU A 953 10.15 -30.18 31.70
CA LEU A 953 10.09 -29.57 33.03
C LEU A 953 10.84 -30.39 34.08
N GLU A 954 10.71 -31.72 34.05
CA GLU A 954 11.50 -32.63 34.90
C GLU A 954 13.00 -32.47 34.65
N HIS A 955 13.40 -32.35 33.37
CA HIS A 955 14.81 -32.18 32.99
C HIS A 955 15.42 -30.85 33.48
N ALA A 956 14.61 -29.78 33.53
CA ALA A 956 15.00 -28.49 34.11
C ALA A 956 15.10 -28.56 35.65
N ARG A 957 14.10 -29.17 36.30
CA ARG A 957 14.07 -29.36 37.76
C ARG A 957 15.23 -30.22 38.25
N ALA A 958 15.60 -31.28 37.52
CA ALA A 958 16.73 -32.13 37.85
C ALA A 958 18.08 -31.39 37.86
N ARG A 959 18.19 -30.28 37.14
CA ARG A 959 19.38 -29.40 37.14
C ARG A 959 19.27 -28.20 38.11
N GLY A 960 18.18 -28.11 38.88
CA GLY A 960 17.95 -27.01 39.83
C GLY A 960 17.67 -25.65 39.17
N ILE A 961 17.20 -25.64 37.92
CA ILE A 961 16.92 -24.40 37.18
C ILE A 961 15.51 -23.91 37.53
N ALA A 962 15.36 -22.61 37.81
CA ALA A 962 14.06 -22.00 38.05
C ALA A 962 13.25 -21.95 36.75
N VAL A 963 12.01 -22.45 36.78
CA VAL A 963 11.10 -22.43 35.62
C VAL A 963 9.90 -21.55 35.94
N GLU A 964 9.61 -20.60 35.06
CA GLU A 964 8.37 -19.82 35.06
C GLU A 964 7.56 -20.22 33.84
N GLU A 965 6.30 -20.60 34.07
CA GLU A 965 5.39 -21.05 33.03
C GLU A 965 4.41 -19.93 32.65
N THR A 966 4.23 -19.72 31.35
CA THR A 966 3.26 -18.76 30.81
C THR A 966 2.37 -19.47 29.78
N SER A 967 1.08 -19.15 29.75
CA SER A 967 0.17 -19.73 28.76
C SER A 967 0.42 -19.13 27.37
N TYR A 968 0.22 -19.93 26.31
CA TYR A 968 0.29 -19.43 24.93
C TYR A 968 -0.67 -18.25 24.68
N ALA A 969 -1.86 -18.26 25.28
CA ALA A 969 -2.82 -17.18 25.16
C ALA A 969 -2.29 -15.84 25.72
N ALA A 970 -1.61 -15.87 26.87
CA ALA A 970 -0.98 -14.68 27.46
C ALA A 970 0.16 -14.16 26.58
N VAL A 971 1.04 -15.04 26.08
CA VAL A 971 2.12 -14.63 25.15
C VAL A 971 1.57 -14.05 23.85
N LYS A 972 0.47 -14.62 23.34
CA LYS A 972 -0.25 -14.12 22.16
C LYS A 972 -0.85 -12.73 22.41
N ALA A 973 -1.31 -12.44 23.62
CA ALA A 973 -1.79 -11.12 24.05
C ALA A 973 -0.68 -10.11 24.35
N GLY A 974 0.60 -10.50 24.24
CA GLY A 974 1.75 -9.64 24.52
C GLY A 974 2.17 -9.62 25.99
N GLU A 975 1.58 -10.46 26.84
CA GLU A 975 1.91 -10.59 28.26
C GLU A 975 3.11 -11.54 28.46
N LEU A 976 4.29 -11.15 27.98
CA LEU A 976 5.53 -11.87 28.22
C LEU A 976 6.35 -11.18 29.29
N SER A 977 6.80 -11.94 30.30
CA SER A 977 7.74 -11.49 31.32
C SER A 977 9.03 -10.94 30.68
N SER A 978 9.56 -9.83 31.20
CA SER A 978 10.72 -9.16 30.63
C SER A 978 11.93 -10.11 30.53
N VAL A 979 12.50 -10.24 29.34
CA VAL A 979 13.75 -10.97 29.11
C VAL A 979 14.90 -10.03 29.52
N VAL A 980 15.58 -10.33 30.63
CA VAL A 980 16.65 -9.50 31.18
C VAL A 980 17.99 -10.23 31.00
N GLY A 981 19.03 -9.48 30.64
CA GLY A 981 20.41 -9.98 30.52
C GLY A 981 20.71 -10.72 29.22
N GLU A 982 21.72 -11.58 29.20
CA GLU A 982 22.03 -12.42 28.05
C GLU A 982 20.97 -13.51 27.90
N SER A 983 20.33 -13.59 26.74
CA SER A 983 19.17 -14.46 26.54
C SER A 983 19.40 -15.53 25.49
N ALA A 984 18.70 -16.65 25.64
CA ALA A 984 18.63 -17.71 24.65
C ALA A 984 17.18 -17.98 24.28
N ILE A 985 16.90 -18.14 22.99
CA ILE A 985 15.56 -18.36 22.47
C ILE A 985 15.57 -19.63 21.62
N ASP A 986 14.92 -20.69 22.11
CA ASP A 986 14.69 -21.90 21.32
C ASP A 986 13.36 -21.79 20.57
N ILE A 987 13.46 -21.54 19.27
CA ILE A 987 12.29 -21.40 18.40
C ILE A 987 11.68 -22.74 17.97
N THR A 988 12.32 -23.87 18.28
CA THR A 988 11.89 -25.22 17.87
C THR A 988 10.49 -25.54 18.38
N GLY A 989 10.16 -25.16 19.61
CA GLY A 989 8.85 -25.36 20.23
C GLY A 989 7.90 -24.17 20.14
N LEU A 990 8.36 -23.01 19.67
CA LEU A 990 7.55 -21.79 19.64
C LEU A 990 6.62 -21.76 18.41
N ALA A 991 5.33 -21.53 18.65
CA ALA A 991 4.38 -21.20 17.59
C ALA A 991 4.74 -19.83 16.98
N LYS A 992 4.44 -19.61 15.70
CA LYS A 992 4.86 -18.39 14.98
C LYS A 992 4.48 -17.08 15.69
N PRO A 993 3.27 -16.90 16.26
CA PRO A 993 2.94 -15.69 17.01
C PRO A 993 3.82 -15.47 18.24
N ALA A 994 4.03 -16.51 19.05
CA ALA A 994 4.90 -16.45 20.22
C ALA A 994 6.37 -16.21 19.84
N LEU A 995 6.86 -16.91 18.82
CA LEU A 995 8.20 -16.72 18.26
C LEU A 995 8.40 -15.26 17.83
N PHE A 996 7.45 -14.70 17.07
CA PHE A 996 7.53 -13.34 16.58
C PHE A 996 7.64 -12.35 17.73
N ASN A 997 6.75 -12.43 18.73
CA ASN A 997 6.74 -11.54 19.88
C ASN A 997 8.03 -11.63 20.71
N VAL A 998 8.51 -12.85 21.01
CA VAL A 998 9.72 -13.08 21.82
C VAL A 998 10.97 -12.56 21.12
N VAL A 999 11.18 -12.93 19.84
CA VAL A 999 12.37 -12.51 19.08
C VAL A 999 12.38 -10.99 18.91
N ARG A 1000 11.23 -10.40 18.58
CA ARG A 1000 11.09 -8.96 18.43
C ARG A 1000 11.42 -8.21 19.72
N HIS A 1001 10.92 -8.70 20.86
CA HIS A 1001 11.23 -8.12 22.17
C HIS A 1001 12.72 -8.19 22.49
N ALA A 1002 13.36 -9.34 22.28
CA ALA A 1002 14.77 -9.56 22.57
C ALA A 1002 15.74 -8.71 21.72
N VAL A 1003 15.38 -8.43 20.46
CA VAL A 1003 16.16 -7.52 19.60
C VAL A 1003 16.03 -6.07 20.08
N ARG A 1004 14.83 -5.65 20.51
CA ARG A 1004 14.56 -4.27 20.98
C ARG A 1004 15.23 -3.95 22.32
N SER A 1005 15.21 -4.88 23.27
CA SER A 1005 15.85 -4.72 24.58
C SER A 1005 17.37 -4.52 24.49
N GLY A 1006 17.97 -4.78 23.33
CA GLY A 1006 19.41 -4.62 23.11
C GLY A 1006 20.26 -5.70 23.76
N SER A 1007 19.64 -6.72 24.36
CA SER A 1007 20.31 -7.88 24.96
C SER A 1007 20.98 -8.75 23.90
N ARG A 1008 22.22 -9.18 24.16
CA ARG A 1008 22.87 -10.23 23.37
C ARG A 1008 22.03 -11.50 23.49
N SER A 1009 21.51 -11.97 22.36
CA SER A 1009 20.52 -13.04 22.33
C SER A 1009 20.96 -14.14 21.36
N THR A 1010 20.97 -15.39 21.83
CA THR A 1010 21.28 -16.56 21.02
C THR A 1010 20.00 -17.25 20.59
N LEU A 1011 19.84 -17.52 19.30
CA LEU A 1011 18.69 -18.24 18.77
C LEU A 1011 19.07 -19.68 18.42
N ALA A 1012 18.22 -20.63 18.82
CA ALA A 1012 18.36 -22.06 18.51
C ALA A 1012 17.18 -22.57 17.68
N TYR A 1013 17.49 -23.38 16.67
CA TYR A 1013 16.51 -24.07 15.84
C TYR A 1013 16.96 -25.51 15.58
N THR A 1014 16.10 -26.49 15.85
CA THR A 1014 16.35 -27.89 15.51
C THR A 1014 15.43 -28.37 14.39
N ALA A 1015 16.03 -28.89 13.32
CA ALA A 1015 15.32 -29.45 12.18
C ALA A 1015 14.62 -30.78 12.53
N ALA A 1016 13.60 -31.15 11.76
CA ALA A 1016 13.01 -32.50 11.81
C ALA A 1016 13.74 -33.43 10.83
N SER A 1017 13.70 -34.74 11.07
CA SER A 1017 14.23 -35.73 10.11
C SER A 1017 13.25 -36.00 8.97
N VAL A 1018 11.94 -35.94 9.25
CA VAL A 1018 10.87 -36.08 8.25
C VAL A 1018 9.89 -34.92 8.35
N TYR A 1019 9.76 -34.16 7.27
CA TYR A 1019 8.80 -33.06 7.16
C TYR A 1019 7.48 -33.52 6.55
N SER A 1020 6.38 -32.95 7.03
CA SER A 1020 5.04 -33.09 6.44
C SER A 1020 4.71 -31.85 5.59
N PRO A 1021 4.06 -31.97 4.42
CA PRO A 1021 3.68 -33.20 3.69
C PRO A 1021 4.91 -34.03 3.26
N ARG A 1022 4.79 -35.34 3.04
CA ARG A 1022 5.97 -36.17 2.69
C ARG A 1022 6.40 -35.92 1.24
N GLU A 1023 7.68 -36.15 0.93
CA GLU A 1023 8.20 -35.99 -0.44
C GLU A 1023 7.45 -36.86 -1.46
N SER A 1024 7.03 -38.08 -1.06
CA SER A 1024 6.19 -38.95 -1.90
C SER A 1024 4.85 -38.34 -2.28
N ASP A 1025 4.22 -37.63 -1.36
CA ASP A 1025 2.91 -37.01 -1.56
C ASP A 1025 3.04 -35.81 -2.52
N LEU A 1026 4.15 -35.08 -2.40
CA LEU A 1026 4.48 -33.94 -3.25
C LEU A 1026 4.87 -34.38 -4.67
N THR A 1027 5.57 -35.50 -4.82
CA THR A 1027 5.89 -36.07 -6.13
C THR A 1027 4.63 -36.50 -6.88
N ALA A 1028 3.63 -37.06 -6.20
CA ALA A 1028 2.34 -37.39 -6.83
C ALA A 1028 1.63 -36.14 -7.40
N VAL A 1029 1.76 -34.98 -6.74
CA VAL A 1029 1.25 -33.70 -7.27
C VAL A 1029 2.00 -33.29 -8.53
N LEU A 1030 3.33 -33.43 -8.55
CA LEU A 1030 4.16 -33.09 -9.71
C LEU A 1030 3.90 -34.03 -10.91
N GLU A 1031 3.70 -35.32 -10.66
CA GLU A 1031 3.33 -36.30 -11.69
C GLU A 1031 1.93 -36.01 -12.26
N ALA A 1032 0.96 -35.68 -11.40
CA ALA A 1032 -0.35 -35.21 -11.84
C ALA A 1032 -0.25 -33.93 -12.68
N HIS A 1033 0.66 -33.01 -12.34
CA HIS A 1033 0.94 -31.82 -13.14
C HIS A 1033 1.49 -32.15 -14.52
N ALA A 1034 2.43 -33.10 -14.60
CA ALA A 1034 3.05 -33.54 -15.85
C ALA A 1034 2.08 -34.26 -16.81
N SER A 1035 1.00 -34.86 -16.29
CA SER A 1035 0.00 -35.60 -17.07
C SER A 1035 -0.89 -34.73 -17.99
N TYR A 1036 -0.71 -33.41 -18.00
CA TYR A 1036 -1.57 -32.41 -18.66
C TYR A 1036 -3.04 -32.39 -18.19
N ASN A 1037 -3.46 -33.25 -17.25
CA ASN A 1037 -4.77 -33.17 -16.62
C ASN A 1037 -4.75 -32.25 -15.40
N ARG A 1038 -4.87 -30.93 -15.66
CA ARG A 1038 -4.74 -29.90 -14.62
C ARG A 1038 -5.82 -29.94 -13.53
N HIS A 1039 -6.98 -30.50 -13.83
CA HIS A 1039 -8.03 -30.73 -12.84
C HIS A 1039 -7.55 -31.69 -11.74
N ASP A 1040 -6.84 -32.75 -12.12
CA ASP A 1040 -6.32 -33.75 -11.19
C ASP A 1040 -5.13 -33.20 -10.40
N THR A 1041 -4.30 -32.35 -11.00
CA THR A 1041 -3.23 -31.63 -10.29
C THR A 1041 -3.77 -30.74 -9.16
N LEU A 1042 -4.83 -29.99 -9.45
CA LEU A 1042 -5.44 -29.06 -8.50
C LEU A 1042 -6.23 -29.79 -7.41
N ALA A 1043 -6.86 -30.93 -7.73
CA ALA A 1043 -7.43 -31.84 -6.74
C ALA A 1043 -6.35 -32.47 -5.85
N ALA A 1044 -5.21 -32.88 -6.42
CA ALA A 1044 -4.09 -33.41 -5.65
C ALA A 1044 -3.51 -32.35 -4.69
N LEU A 1045 -3.42 -31.08 -5.11
CA LEU A 1045 -3.02 -29.96 -4.24
C LEU A 1045 -3.91 -29.85 -3.00
N LYS A 1046 -5.24 -30.00 -3.12
CA LYS A 1046 -6.18 -29.97 -1.98
C LYS A 1046 -5.86 -31.02 -0.90
N HIS A 1047 -5.39 -32.19 -1.31
CA HIS A 1047 -5.04 -33.28 -0.39
C HIS A 1047 -3.69 -33.09 0.32
N VAL A 1048 -2.86 -32.14 -0.11
CA VAL A 1048 -1.53 -31.83 0.47
C VAL A 1048 -1.65 -31.00 1.77
N LEU A 1049 -2.87 -30.78 2.28
CA LEU A 1049 -3.17 -30.15 3.58
C LEU A 1049 -3.02 -31.11 4.76
N THR A 1050 -1.88 -31.78 4.86
CA THR A 1050 -1.61 -32.68 5.99
C THR A 1050 -1.16 -31.83 7.21
N GLY A 1051 -2.11 -31.44 8.07
CA GLY A 1051 -1.81 -30.90 9.41
C GLY A 1051 -2.61 -29.66 9.85
N GLU A 1052 -3.48 -29.09 9.03
CA GLU A 1052 -4.30 -27.91 9.37
C GLU A 1052 -5.73 -28.07 8.86
N GLN A 1053 -6.70 -27.63 9.66
CA GLN A 1053 -8.11 -27.57 9.26
C GLN A 1053 -8.59 -26.12 9.29
N GLY A 1054 -9.17 -25.68 8.17
CA GLY A 1054 -9.85 -24.39 8.08
C GLY A 1054 -11.19 -24.38 8.84
N PRO A 1055 -11.88 -23.22 8.94
CA PRO A 1055 -11.53 -21.93 8.32
C PRO A 1055 -10.28 -21.29 8.96
N TYR A 1056 -9.63 -20.39 8.22
CA TYR A 1056 -8.50 -19.61 8.70
C TYR A 1056 -8.97 -18.21 9.14
N THR A 1057 -8.48 -17.75 10.28
CA THR A 1057 -8.75 -16.41 10.82
C THR A 1057 -7.50 -15.54 10.73
N SER A 1058 -7.64 -14.32 10.21
CA SER A 1058 -6.54 -13.37 10.15
C SER A 1058 -6.30 -12.73 11.50
N GLN A 1059 -5.04 -12.69 11.91
CA GLN A 1059 -4.58 -12.05 13.12
C GLN A 1059 -3.45 -11.08 12.78
N SER A 1060 -3.59 -9.83 13.21
CA SER A 1060 -2.51 -8.84 13.16
C SER A 1060 -1.66 -9.00 14.42
N LEU A 1061 -0.36 -9.30 14.25
CA LEU A 1061 0.60 -9.44 15.36
C LEU A 1061 1.33 -8.12 15.67
N LEU A 1062 1.35 -7.21 14.70
CA LEU A 1062 1.87 -5.86 14.84
C LEU A 1062 1.00 -4.96 13.96
N THR A 1063 0.53 -3.87 14.54
CA THR A 1063 -0.17 -2.80 13.82
C THR A 1063 0.45 -1.49 14.26
N THR A 1064 0.97 -0.72 13.30
CA THR A 1064 1.44 0.66 13.56
C THR A 1064 0.45 1.68 12.98
N GLU A 1065 0.55 2.94 13.40
CA GLU A 1065 -0.27 4.01 12.84
C GLU A 1065 0.19 4.31 11.40
N THR A 1066 -0.73 4.14 10.43
CA THR A 1066 -0.39 4.18 9.00
C THR A 1066 -1.46 4.87 8.19
N ASP A 1067 -1.03 5.56 7.13
CA ASP A 1067 -1.93 6.20 6.17
C ASP A 1067 -2.62 5.12 5.32
N GLY A 1068 -3.89 4.85 5.61
CA GLY A 1068 -4.70 3.87 4.88
C GLY A 1068 -4.99 4.23 3.42
N THR A 1069 -4.61 5.44 2.96
CA THR A 1069 -4.78 5.86 1.56
C THR A 1069 -3.60 5.51 0.65
N ARG A 1070 -2.45 5.09 1.20
CA ARG A 1070 -1.26 4.70 0.45
C ARG A 1070 -1.33 3.26 -0.07
N SER A 1071 -0.59 3.02 -1.16
CA SER A 1071 -0.41 1.68 -1.71
C SER A 1071 0.26 0.74 -0.70
N ARG A 1072 -0.12 -0.53 -0.74
CA ARG A 1072 0.34 -1.58 0.18
C ARG A 1072 1.24 -2.57 -0.54
N GLY A 1073 2.41 -2.81 0.04
CA GLY A 1073 3.36 -3.83 -0.38
C GLY A 1073 3.37 -4.98 0.63
N LEU A 1074 3.08 -6.19 0.18
CA LEU A 1074 3.14 -7.41 1.00
C LEU A 1074 4.38 -8.23 0.63
N CYS A 1075 5.23 -8.51 1.61
CA CYS A 1075 6.19 -9.62 1.52
C CYS A 1075 5.65 -10.83 2.28
N ALA A 1076 5.44 -11.94 1.57
CA ALA A 1076 4.98 -13.20 2.14
C ALA A 1076 5.90 -14.36 1.71
N PHE A 1077 5.68 -15.53 2.29
CA PHE A 1077 6.53 -16.70 2.06
C PHE A 1077 5.69 -17.87 1.55
N ALA A 1078 6.12 -18.49 0.45
CA ALA A 1078 5.48 -19.69 -0.06
C ALA A 1078 5.81 -20.89 0.82
N SER A 1079 4.86 -21.82 0.93
CA SER A 1079 5.10 -23.12 1.51
C SER A 1079 4.24 -24.17 0.79
N ALA A 1080 4.61 -25.44 0.89
CA ALA A 1080 3.78 -26.53 0.36
C ALA A 1080 2.35 -26.53 0.97
N LYS A 1081 2.20 -26.01 2.20
CA LYS A 1081 0.90 -25.68 2.81
C LYS A 1081 0.44 -24.31 2.29
N HIS A 1082 -0.22 -24.32 1.15
CA HIS A 1082 -0.50 -23.14 0.33
C HIS A 1082 -1.76 -22.36 0.73
N GLU A 1083 -2.69 -22.95 1.49
CA GLU A 1083 -3.95 -22.28 1.86
C GLU A 1083 -3.75 -20.96 2.63
N ARG A 1084 -2.72 -20.87 3.49
CA ARG A 1084 -2.46 -19.62 4.23
C ARG A 1084 -2.15 -18.46 3.29
N ILE A 1085 -1.24 -18.62 2.33
CA ILE A 1085 -0.87 -17.50 1.45
C ILE A 1085 -2.03 -17.09 0.54
N LEU A 1086 -2.81 -18.07 0.07
CA LEU A 1086 -3.99 -17.81 -0.76
C LEU A 1086 -5.07 -17.07 0.04
N ARG A 1087 -5.35 -17.48 1.28
CA ARG A 1087 -6.32 -16.78 2.15
C ARG A 1087 -5.88 -15.37 2.50
N LEU A 1088 -4.58 -15.13 2.69
CA LEU A 1088 -4.06 -13.80 3.00
C LEU A 1088 -4.31 -12.82 1.86
N ILE A 1089 -4.12 -13.28 0.62
CA ILE A 1089 -4.32 -12.49 -0.60
C ILE A 1089 -5.81 -12.33 -0.92
N GLU A 1090 -6.65 -13.32 -0.59
CA GLU A 1090 -8.12 -13.22 -0.77
C GLU A 1090 -8.78 -12.23 0.20
N GLN A 1091 -8.27 -12.12 1.44
CA GLN A 1091 -8.88 -11.29 2.50
C GLN A 1091 -8.55 -9.80 2.38
N ARG A 1092 -7.45 -9.45 1.70
CA ARG A 1092 -6.98 -8.08 1.56
C ARG A 1092 -6.36 -7.86 0.20
N GLU A 1093 -6.64 -6.71 -0.39
CA GLU A 1093 -5.98 -6.30 -1.63
C GLU A 1093 -4.62 -5.64 -1.34
N TYR A 1094 -3.63 -5.96 -2.17
CA TYR A 1094 -2.28 -5.41 -2.14
C TYR A 1094 -1.90 -4.87 -3.52
N ASP A 1095 -1.19 -3.75 -3.55
CA ASP A 1095 -0.71 -3.12 -4.79
C ASP A 1095 0.49 -3.86 -5.36
N VAL A 1096 1.42 -4.26 -4.48
CA VAL A 1096 2.60 -5.05 -4.83
C VAL A 1096 2.69 -6.23 -3.88
N VAL A 1097 2.93 -7.42 -4.42
CA VAL A 1097 3.12 -8.64 -3.63
C VAL A 1097 4.40 -9.32 -4.06
N GLU A 1098 5.25 -9.62 -3.11
CA GLU A 1098 6.40 -10.50 -3.31
C GLU A 1098 6.22 -11.76 -2.48
N ILE A 1099 6.29 -12.90 -3.16
CA ILE A 1099 6.27 -14.21 -2.52
C ILE A 1099 7.65 -14.83 -2.63
N MET A 1100 8.28 -15.04 -1.47
CA MET A 1100 9.57 -15.72 -1.41
C MET A 1100 9.39 -17.24 -1.47
N VAL A 1101 10.08 -17.89 -2.39
CA VAL A 1101 10.14 -19.35 -2.55
C VAL A 1101 11.54 -19.87 -2.23
N ASP A 1102 11.63 -21.15 -1.89
CA ASP A 1102 12.91 -21.83 -1.70
C ASP A 1102 13.59 -22.06 -3.06
N GLN A 1103 14.88 -21.72 -3.17
CA GLN A 1103 15.68 -21.97 -4.38
C GLN A 1103 16.11 -23.43 -4.54
N ALA A 1104 15.89 -24.28 -3.55
CA ALA A 1104 16.25 -25.69 -3.60
C ALA A 1104 15.47 -26.46 -4.69
N ASP A 1105 16.12 -27.38 -5.41
CA ASP A 1105 15.46 -28.22 -6.42
C ASP A 1105 14.79 -29.47 -5.80
N THR A 1106 13.81 -29.25 -4.91
CA THR A 1106 13.05 -30.31 -4.22
C THR A 1106 11.58 -30.31 -4.64
N ALA A 1107 10.85 -31.42 -4.47
CA ALA A 1107 9.42 -31.44 -4.81
C ALA A 1107 8.64 -30.44 -3.95
N ARG A 1108 9.04 -30.27 -2.68
CA ARG A 1108 8.49 -29.25 -1.77
C ARG A 1108 8.64 -27.83 -2.31
N ALA A 1109 9.82 -27.47 -2.79
CA ALA A 1109 10.08 -26.14 -3.33
C ALA A 1109 9.25 -25.90 -4.61
N LYS A 1110 9.21 -26.88 -5.52
CA LYS A 1110 8.40 -26.80 -6.76
C LYS A 1110 6.91 -26.64 -6.48
N VAL A 1111 6.35 -27.40 -5.54
CA VAL A 1111 4.95 -27.26 -5.13
C VAL A 1111 4.69 -25.91 -4.47
N ALA A 1112 5.63 -25.40 -3.66
CA ALA A 1112 5.53 -24.05 -3.09
C ALA A 1112 5.58 -22.95 -4.17
N GLU A 1113 6.40 -23.11 -5.21
CA GLU A 1113 6.48 -22.21 -6.36
C GLU A 1113 5.18 -22.23 -7.19
N MET A 1114 4.60 -23.40 -7.42
CA MET A 1114 3.28 -23.53 -8.06
C MET A 1114 2.21 -22.80 -7.24
N ALA A 1115 2.21 -22.96 -5.92
CA ALA A 1115 1.30 -22.25 -5.03
C ALA A 1115 1.49 -20.74 -5.03
N ALA A 1116 2.74 -20.27 -5.04
CA ALA A 1116 3.08 -18.85 -5.17
C ALA A 1116 2.57 -18.28 -6.50
N THR A 1117 2.74 -19.03 -7.59
CA THR A 1117 2.25 -18.65 -8.91
C THR A 1117 0.75 -18.45 -8.89
N VAL A 1118 -0.01 -19.44 -8.38
CA VAL A 1118 -1.47 -19.35 -8.25
C VAL A 1118 -1.88 -18.17 -7.35
N ALA A 1119 -1.16 -17.93 -6.27
CA ALA A 1119 -1.43 -16.82 -5.34
C ALA A 1119 -1.22 -15.43 -5.99
N LEU A 1120 -0.24 -15.29 -6.87
CA LEU A 1120 0.07 -14.02 -7.54
C LEU A 1120 -0.85 -13.71 -8.73
N GLU A 1121 -1.67 -14.65 -9.20
CA GLU A 1121 -2.54 -14.44 -10.37
C GLU A 1121 -3.62 -13.38 -10.15
N GLU A 1122 -4.07 -13.19 -8.91
CA GLU A 1122 -5.04 -12.14 -8.54
C GLU A 1122 -4.36 -10.81 -8.15
N CYS A 1123 -3.02 -10.79 -8.08
CA CYS A 1123 -2.24 -9.63 -7.64
C CYS A 1123 -1.89 -8.72 -8.83
N ARG A 1124 -1.92 -7.39 -8.63
CA ARG A 1124 -1.60 -6.39 -9.67
C ARG A 1124 -0.16 -6.44 -10.14
N ALA A 1125 0.76 -6.51 -9.18
CA ALA A 1125 2.20 -6.58 -9.38
C ALA A 1125 2.77 -7.65 -8.44
N GLY A 1126 2.71 -8.90 -8.91
CA GLY A 1126 3.24 -10.07 -8.22
C GLY A 1126 4.60 -10.49 -8.74
N GLU A 1127 5.57 -10.64 -7.85
CA GLU A 1127 6.89 -11.23 -8.15
C GLU A 1127 7.19 -12.42 -7.24
N ILE A 1128 7.81 -13.45 -7.81
CA ILE A 1128 8.38 -14.58 -7.07
C ILE A 1128 9.88 -14.32 -6.92
N VAL A 1129 10.37 -14.43 -5.69
CA VAL A 1129 11.81 -14.31 -5.39
C VAL A 1129 12.31 -15.61 -4.78
N ALA A 1130 13.35 -16.18 -5.38
CA ALA A 1130 14.02 -17.35 -4.85
C ALA A 1130 15.07 -16.95 -3.79
N ALA A 1131 15.12 -17.69 -2.69
CA ALA A 1131 16.11 -17.50 -1.62
C ALA A 1131 16.47 -18.84 -0.97
N ASP A 1132 17.64 -18.93 -0.33
CA ASP A 1132 17.90 -19.99 0.64
C ASP A 1132 17.09 -19.71 1.91
N VAL A 1133 15.95 -20.37 2.06
CA VAL A 1133 15.01 -20.14 3.17
C VAL A 1133 15.48 -20.74 4.50
N VAL A 1134 16.61 -21.46 4.50
CA VAL A 1134 17.28 -22.00 5.69
C VAL A 1134 18.37 -21.04 6.19
N ASP A 1135 18.84 -20.15 5.32
CA ASP A 1135 19.78 -19.08 5.67
C ASP A 1135 19.04 -17.81 6.14
N LEU A 1136 19.10 -17.57 7.45
CA LEU A 1136 18.52 -16.37 8.07
C LEU A 1136 19.11 -15.07 7.49
N GLU A 1137 20.39 -15.04 7.14
CA GLU A 1137 21.03 -13.83 6.59
C GLU A 1137 20.51 -13.53 5.19
N ALA A 1138 20.36 -14.55 4.34
CA ALA A 1138 19.81 -14.40 2.99
C ALA A 1138 18.38 -13.83 3.02
N VAL A 1139 17.52 -14.37 3.88
CA VAL A 1139 16.13 -13.88 4.05
C VAL A 1139 16.11 -12.44 4.55
N LEU A 1140 16.96 -12.10 5.55
CA LEU A 1140 17.06 -10.73 6.08
C LEU A 1140 17.49 -9.73 5.02
N ARG A 1141 18.47 -10.06 4.19
CA ARG A 1141 18.95 -9.16 3.12
C ARG A 1141 17.85 -8.83 2.11
N ILE A 1142 17.01 -9.79 1.75
CA ILE A 1142 15.89 -9.57 0.82
C ILE A 1142 14.85 -8.66 1.47
N LEU A 1143 14.39 -8.98 2.69
CA LEU A 1143 13.40 -8.15 3.40
C LEU A 1143 13.89 -6.72 3.61
N TRP A 1144 15.18 -6.54 3.94
CA TRP A 1144 15.81 -5.23 4.11
C TRP A 1144 15.83 -4.42 2.82
N SER A 1145 16.22 -5.06 1.71
CA SER A 1145 16.22 -4.46 0.37
C SER A 1145 14.82 -4.02 -0.04
N ARG A 1146 13.81 -4.87 0.20
CA ARG A 1146 12.41 -4.56 -0.10
C ARG A 1146 11.85 -3.44 0.74
N HIS A 1147 12.15 -3.41 2.04
CA HIS A 1147 11.80 -2.27 2.87
C HIS A 1147 12.40 -0.97 2.31
N GLN A 1148 13.68 -0.96 1.93
CA GLN A 1148 14.29 0.24 1.34
C GLN A 1148 13.65 0.64 0.01
N GLN A 1149 13.30 -0.33 -0.84
CA GLN A 1149 12.70 -0.08 -2.14
C GLN A 1149 11.25 0.40 -2.04
N TRP A 1150 10.45 -0.24 -1.20
CA TRP A 1150 9.00 -0.01 -1.14
C TRP A 1150 8.63 1.01 -0.08
N TYR A 1151 9.17 0.91 1.14
CA TYR A 1151 8.84 1.83 2.22
C TYR A 1151 9.60 3.16 2.06
N VAL A 1152 10.93 3.13 1.94
CA VAL A 1152 11.71 4.37 1.87
C VAL A 1152 11.51 5.04 0.51
N LYS A 1153 11.91 4.40 -0.60
CA LYS A 1153 11.88 5.02 -1.93
C LYS A 1153 10.49 5.02 -2.59
N GLY A 1154 9.65 4.05 -2.25
CA GLY A 1154 8.37 3.83 -2.91
C GLY A 1154 7.19 4.54 -2.23
N GLY A 1155 7.31 4.87 -0.93
CA GLY A 1155 6.20 5.43 -0.16
C GLY A 1155 5.08 4.42 0.18
N LEU A 1156 5.28 3.12 -0.02
CA LEU A 1156 4.27 2.09 0.27
C LEU A 1156 4.16 1.83 1.78
N ASN A 1157 2.97 1.37 2.20
CA ASN A 1157 2.81 0.66 3.47
C ASN A 1157 3.42 -0.74 3.32
N PHE A 1158 4.42 -1.05 4.14
CA PHE A 1158 5.17 -2.29 4.10
C PHE A 1158 4.61 -3.29 5.11
N GLU A 1159 4.01 -4.37 4.60
CA GLU A 1159 3.35 -5.42 5.38
C GLU A 1159 4.07 -6.77 5.20
N LEU A 1160 4.03 -7.61 6.24
CA LEU A 1160 4.67 -8.93 6.25
C LEU A 1160 3.65 -10.04 6.52
N GLY A 1161 3.68 -11.13 5.74
CA GLY A 1161 2.86 -12.32 5.95
C GLY A 1161 3.65 -13.50 6.53
N LEU A 1162 3.29 -13.99 7.71
CA LEU A 1162 3.95 -15.13 8.37
C LEU A 1162 3.49 -16.50 7.84
N THR A 1163 3.46 -16.67 6.52
CA THR A 1163 2.94 -17.85 5.82
C THR A 1163 3.96 -19.00 5.70
N GLY A 1164 5.25 -18.72 5.85
CA GLY A 1164 6.36 -19.65 5.58
C GLY A 1164 6.87 -20.49 6.76
N ASN A 1165 8.18 -20.71 6.87
CA ASN A 1165 8.82 -21.49 7.92
C ASN A 1165 9.17 -20.62 9.17
N LYS A 1166 9.79 -21.24 10.20
CA LYS A 1166 10.15 -20.53 11.44
C LYS A 1166 11.35 -19.58 11.31
N ILE A 1167 12.30 -19.88 10.41
CA ILE A 1167 13.44 -18.99 10.11
C ILE A 1167 12.95 -17.71 9.44
N GLN A 1168 12.04 -17.82 8.47
CA GLN A 1168 11.39 -16.68 7.83
C GLN A 1168 10.59 -15.83 8.83
N ALA A 1169 9.85 -16.47 9.76
CA ALA A 1169 9.16 -15.74 10.82
C ALA A 1169 10.13 -15.01 11.77
N THR A 1170 11.31 -15.59 12.02
CA THR A 1170 12.39 -14.97 12.80
C THR A 1170 12.97 -13.76 12.08
N ALA A 1171 13.22 -13.86 10.77
CA ALA A 1171 13.68 -12.76 9.95
C ALA A 1171 12.68 -11.59 9.97
N ALA A 1172 11.39 -11.88 9.80
CA ALA A 1172 10.32 -10.90 9.90
C ALA A 1172 10.27 -10.22 11.27
N ALA A 1173 10.47 -10.96 12.36
CA ALA A 1173 10.54 -10.42 13.71
C ALA A 1173 11.71 -9.44 13.88
N ILE A 1174 12.93 -9.82 13.44
CA ILE A 1174 14.12 -8.96 13.49
C ILE A 1174 13.91 -7.68 12.67
N VAL A 1175 13.41 -7.79 11.43
CA VAL A 1175 13.11 -6.63 10.58
C VAL A 1175 12.11 -5.70 11.26
N SER A 1176 11.01 -6.25 11.78
CA SER A 1176 9.97 -5.46 12.48
C SER A 1176 10.43 -4.84 13.81
N ALA A 1177 11.57 -5.27 14.34
CA ALA A 1177 12.15 -4.74 15.57
C ALA A 1177 13.08 -3.55 15.28
N LEU A 1178 13.70 -3.52 14.10
CA LEU A 1178 14.74 -2.56 13.72
C LEU A 1178 14.24 -1.53 12.70
N LEU A 1179 13.24 -1.87 11.89
CA LEU A 1179 12.69 -1.05 10.83
C LEU A 1179 11.19 -0.82 11.03
N PRO A 1180 10.66 0.32 10.57
CA PRO A 1180 9.22 0.54 10.51
C PRO A 1180 8.52 -0.54 9.66
N VAL A 1181 7.52 -1.20 10.25
CA VAL A 1181 6.65 -2.16 9.56
C VAL A 1181 5.21 -1.79 9.88
N ASN A 1182 4.39 -1.66 8.84
CA ASN A 1182 3.02 -1.19 8.93
C ASN A 1182 2.12 -2.25 9.58
N GLU A 1183 2.21 -3.49 9.09
CA GLU A 1183 1.40 -4.60 9.60
C GLU A 1183 2.11 -5.96 9.46
N VAL A 1184 1.88 -6.85 10.42
CA VAL A 1184 2.38 -8.25 10.36
C VAL A 1184 1.23 -9.23 10.55
N TRP A 1185 1.01 -10.06 9.55
CA TRP A 1185 -0.13 -10.97 9.46
C TRP A 1185 0.23 -12.40 9.82
N TYR A 1186 -0.62 -13.01 10.64
CA TYR A 1186 -0.65 -14.45 10.87
C TYR A 1186 -2.05 -15.00 10.58
N LEU A 1187 -2.12 -16.11 9.85
CA LEU A 1187 -3.35 -16.84 9.63
C LEU A 1187 -3.42 -18.05 10.55
N GLU A 1188 -4.39 -18.02 11.47
CA GLU A 1188 -4.64 -19.05 12.45
C GLU A 1188 -5.64 -20.07 11.90
N PRO A 1189 -5.31 -21.37 11.85
CA PRO A 1189 -6.27 -22.41 11.48
C PRO A 1189 -7.26 -22.64 12.63
N ALA A 1190 -8.47 -23.10 12.31
CA ALA A 1190 -9.46 -23.48 13.31
C ALA A 1190 -8.98 -24.62 14.21
N LYS A 1191 -8.27 -25.61 13.65
CA LYS A 1191 -7.65 -26.73 14.40
C LYS A 1191 -6.33 -27.17 13.78
N PHE A 1192 -5.40 -27.57 14.63
CA PHE A 1192 -4.16 -28.25 14.24
C PHE A 1192 -4.38 -29.76 14.24
N ASP A 1193 -4.05 -30.45 13.15
CA ASP A 1193 -4.03 -31.91 13.09
C ASP A 1193 -2.64 -32.42 13.48
N VAL A 1194 -2.53 -32.88 14.72
CA VAL A 1194 -1.29 -33.36 15.37
C VAL A 1194 -0.61 -34.47 14.58
N ASN A 1195 -1.38 -35.31 13.87
CA ASN A 1195 -0.85 -36.43 13.09
C ASN A 1195 -0.19 -35.98 11.78
N GLY A 1196 -0.44 -34.75 11.33
CA GLY A 1196 0.13 -34.13 10.14
C GLY A 1196 1.37 -33.26 10.38
N PHE A 1197 2.01 -33.35 11.56
CA PHE A 1197 3.22 -32.60 11.92
C PHE A 1197 4.52 -33.33 11.61
N THR A 1198 5.66 -32.66 11.80
CA THR A 1198 6.98 -33.20 11.47
C THR A 1198 7.39 -34.30 12.47
N GLN A 1199 8.16 -35.29 12.00
CA GLN A 1199 8.57 -36.45 12.80
C GLN A 1199 10.09 -36.54 12.91
N GLY A 1200 10.54 -37.08 14.05
CA GLY A 1200 11.95 -37.27 14.39
C GLY A 1200 12.75 -35.97 14.57
N THR A 1201 14.05 -36.11 14.78
CA THR A 1201 14.95 -34.99 15.11
C THR A 1201 16.17 -34.97 14.20
N GLY A 1202 16.47 -33.81 13.63
CA GLY A 1202 17.64 -33.55 12.80
C GLY A 1202 18.70 -32.68 13.50
N ASP A 1203 19.46 -31.93 12.70
CA ASP A 1203 20.53 -31.05 13.17
C ASP A 1203 20.02 -29.80 13.89
N SER A 1204 20.87 -29.23 14.75
CA SER A 1204 20.59 -28.00 15.49
C SER A 1204 21.47 -26.85 15.01
N TYR A 1205 20.84 -25.72 14.77
CA TYR A 1205 21.42 -24.50 14.21
C TYR A 1205 21.33 -23.39 15.25
N TYR A 1206 22.44 -22.67 15.43
CA TYR A 1206 22.55 -21.59 16.41
C TYR A 1206 22.93 -20.30 15.71
N TYR A 1207 22.32 -19.18 16.11
CA TYR A 1207 22.54 -17.87 15.53
C TYR A 1207 22.74 -16.84 16.63
N ASN A 1208 23.66 -15.90 16.41
CA ASN A 1208 23.78 -14.72 17.25
C ASN A 1208 22.86 -13.61 16.70
N LEU A 1209 21.97 -13.07 17.53
CA LEU A 1209 21.07 -11.99 17.14
C LEU A 1209 21.69 -10.61 17.41
N PRO A 1210 21.34 -9.59 16.61
CA PRO A 1210 21.81 -8.21 16.81
C PRO A 1210 21.20 -7.59 18.07
N GLY A 1211 21.98 -6.83 18.84
CA GLY A 1211 21.47 -5.91 19.87
C GLY A 1211 21.19 -4.52 19.28
N SER A 1212 20.05 -3.90 19.64
CA SER A 1212 19.58 -2.61 19.10
C SER A 1212 20.61 -1.46 19.17
N ALA A 1213 21.43 -1.39 20.23
CA ALA A 1213 22.41 -0.32 20.44
C ALA A 1213 23.57 -0.31 19.43
N ASN A 1214 23.90 -1.45 18.82
CA ASN A 1214 25.01 -1.56 17.85
C ASN A 1214 24.58 -1.34 16.39
N ALA A 1215 23.28 -1.48 16.07
CA ALA A 1215 22.79 -1.41 14.68
C ALA A 1215 22.46 0.01 14.21
N ILE A 1216 22.01 0.89 15.12
CA ILE A 1216 21.60 2.28 14.77
C ILE A 1216 22.78 3.26 14.81
N ARG A 1217 23.82 3.00 15.63
CA ARG A 1217 24.96 3.92 15.86
C ARG A 1217 26.25 3.58 15.09
N ARG A 1218 26.30 2.48 14.34
CA ARG A 1218 27.45 2.14 13.48
C ARG A 1218 27.04 2.18 12.01
N GLY A 1219 26.88 3.40 11.49
CA GLY A 1219 26.80 3.72 10.06
C GLY A 1219 27.94 4.65 9.70
#